data_AF-A0AB34IX75-F1
#
_entry.id   AF-A0AB34IX75-F1
#
_cell.length_a   1.000
_cell.length_b   1.000
_cell.length_c   1.000
_cell.angle_alpha   90.00
_cell.angle_beta   90.00
_cell.angle_gamma   90.00
#
_symmetry.space_group_name_H-M   'P 1'
#
loop_
_entity.id
_entity.type
_entity.pdbx_description
1 polymer ?
#
loop_
_entity_poly.entity_id
_entity_poly.type
_entity_poly.pdbx_seq_one_letter_code
_entity_poly.pdbx_strand_id
1 'polypeptide(L)'
;MARLQIKWSRRARDPKARARLAELTFDLLTAAISLADIAADVAVALEFAHAGRTAFLAASLAIFAIAQASYAFMFVLTFAAHLSNLQQSVVFAAALPFSQLVPVFTLLEAQTTLFAGGLRRVGLRPTQLRHAGNADSLWTLLNRKLHAHAGFLLEALVEAIPQCALQIAAVVSAREMSAVALASILLSLCVIGSKGWLAAYSIHRPTFVFNSIAIAADVACLFSSAAWVSHHMWASSETAAAAWVARAYLGLFAATVVVGVAGGLAATVYSIADDHLKARDPKQDVEFDSICFNLYLIRLFTWALSVLPCATLLATLRLALLPLLVFHSLSSEHALHHPFFDGLFAFLLADPPNRAHRLKIANSLLSLAAAAAPSLEAKLRGAPTPQLPRLVGEWLSHLGTPLPPADARPVASPPLPSPTPLLLPFPSPPPPAEREVVLMRRGTLRRTLAARAFSRRVAWVRSQLLLRSEVFRRLLRASPLAPAAAAAADRLLLAVALAALALASLLAALPLLLLLVPLGATFPFIQLGLSLASPPSDEPLLPYTLTFVYMAMLVPMALLLPAVRQFHALRSELVCTRELPDAFFCAAVPLEMQRRLAVAMGIGFNTECSVCCERIEARDAATVLRRCSHAFHTDCLAQWLRENPTCPNCRQPAPPHELTMVPFPLALAPEDDSIAGES
;
A
#
# COMPACT_ATOMS: atom_id res chain seq x y z
N MET A 1 -40.18 -19.47 16.21
CA MET A 1 -39.15 -18.82 17.04
C MET A 1 -37.91 -19.69 17.28
N ALA A 2 -38.01 -20.89 17.86
CA ALA A 2 -36.85 -21.77 18.12
C ALA A 2 -36.04 -22.18 16.86
N ARG A 3 -36.69 -22.46 15.72
CA ARG A 3 -35.99 -22.75 14.45
C ARG A 3 -35.22 -21.55 13.87
N LEU A 4 -35.65 -20.31 14.16
CA LEU A 4 -34.95 -19.09 13.77
C LEU A 4 -33.75 -18.83 14.69
N GLN A 5 -33.87 -19.07 16.00
CA GLN A 5 -32.75 -19.00 16.95
C GLN A 5 -31.66 -20.04 16.67
N ILE A 6 -32.02 -21.25 16.24
CA ILE A 6 -31.05 -22.29 15.88
C ILE A 6 -30.34 -21.96 14.55
N LYS A 7 -31.05 -21.38 13.57
CA LYS A 7 -30.42 -20.86 12.33
C LYS A 7 -29.48 -19.69 12.61
N TRP A 8 -29.87 -18.78 13.51
CA TRP A 8 -29.03 -17.66 13.95
C TRP A 8 -27.79 -18.13 14.71
N SER A 9 -27.93 -19.10 15.63
CA SER A 9 -26.80 -19.60 16.42
C SER A 9 -25.83 -20.49 15.63
N ARG A 10 -26.28 -21.13 14.54
CA ARG A 10 -25.41 -21.80 13.56
C ARG A 10 -24.70 -20.80 12.63
N ARG A 11 -25.39 -19.78 12.11
CA ARG A 11 -24.74 -18.69 11.34
C ARG A 11 -23.74 -17.90 12.20
N ALA A 12 -24.03 -17.70 13.48
CA ALA A 12 -23.12 -17.03 14.40
C ALA A 12 -21.88 -17.87 14.78
N ARG A 13 -21.79 -19.15 14.36
CA ARG A 13 -20.59 -20.00 14.56
C ARG A 13 -19.75 -20.18 13.29
N ASP A 14 -20.22 -19.73 12.13
CA ASP A 14 -19.44 -19.75 10.89
C ASP A 14 -18.40 -18.60 10.91
N PRO A 15 -17.09 -18.90 10.86
CA PRO A 15 -16.05 -17.87 10.84
C PRO A 15 -16.19 -16.92 9.64
N LYS A 16 -16.70 -17.39 8.49
CA LYS A 16 -16.95 -16.53 7.30
C LYS A 16 -18.15 -15.61 7.51
N ALA A 17 -19.11 -15.97 8.35
CA ALA A 17 -20.26 -15.12 8.68
C ALA A 17 -19.90 -14.06 9.73
N ARG A 18 -19.05 -14.41 10.72
CA ARG A 18 -18.53 -13.44 11.70
C ARG A 18 -17.66 -12.37 11.05
N ALA A 19 -16.78 -12.76 10.13
CA ALA A 19 -15.96 -11.81 9.38
C ALA A 19 -16.82 -10.82 8.58
N ARG A 20 -17.84 -11.32 7.86
CA ARG A 20 -18.79 -10.48 7.12
C ARG A 20 -19.60 -9.54 8.02
N LEU A 21 -20.01 -10.01 9.20
CA LEU A 21 -20.71 -9.16 10.17
C LEU A 21 -19.79 -8.04 10.69
N ALA A 22 -18.55 -8.38 11.04
CA ALA A 22 -17.57 -7.40 11.50
C ALA A 22 -17.27 -6.33 10.43
N GLU A 23 -17.11 -6.75 9.17
CA GLU A 23 -16.93 -5.83 8.04
C GLU A 23 -18.12 -4.90 7.85
N LEU A 24 -19.35 -5.42 7.93
CA LEU A 24 -20.57 -4.62 7.80
C LEU A 24 -20.70 -3.61 8.96
N THR A 25 -20.43 -4.05 10.20
CA THR A 25 -20.49 -3.15 11.35
C THR A 25 -19.46 -2.03 11.26
N PHE A 26 -18.27 -2.33 10.76
CA PHE A 26 -17.24 -1.32 10.52
C PHE A 26 -17.70 -0.30 9.48
N ASP A 27 -18.20 -0.76 8.33
CA ASP A 27 -18.67 0.12 7.26
C ASP A 27 -19.83 1.02 7.71
N LEU A 28 -20.79 0.49 8.48
CA LEU A 28 -21.92 1.26 9.01
C LEU A 28 -21.46 2.29 10.06
N LEU A 29 -20.51 1.93 10.92
CA LEU A 29 -19.95 2.85 11.91
C LEU A 29 -19.20 4.00 11.21
N THR A 30 -18.40 3.70 10.19
CA THR A 30 -17.71 4.73 9.39
C THR A 30 -18.70 5.69 8.75
N ALA A 31 -19.78 5.17 8.15
CA ALA A 31 -20.81 6.01 7.55
C ALA A 31 -21.54 6.89 8.59
N ALA A 32 -21.86 6.34 9.76
CA ALA A 32 -22.50 7.08 10.84
C ALA A 32 -21.61 8.21 11.38
N ILE A 33 -20.32 7.94 11.56
CA ILE A 33 -19.33 8.93 12.00
C ILE A 33 -19.18 10.06 10.98
N SER A 34 -19.09 9.74 9.68
CA SER A 34 -19.06 10.75 8.61
C SER A 34 -20.33 11.61 8.56
N LEU A 35 -21.51 11.00 8.73
CA LEU A 35 -22.76 11.76 8.75
C LEU A 35 -22.85 12.70 9.98
N ALA A 36 -22.34 12.25 11.12
CA ALA A 36 -22.25 13.07 12.32
C ALA A 36 -21.28 14.26 12.13
N ASP A 37 -20.17 14.07 11.39
CA ASP A 37 -19.20 15.12 11.06
C ASP A 37 -19.85 16.23 10.22
N ILE A 38 -20.58 15.85 9.15
CA ILE A 38 -21.35 16.80 8.32
C ILE A 38 -22.36 17.58 9.16
N ALA A 39 -23.08 16.90 10.06
CA ALA A 39 -24.05 17.55 10.94
C ALA A 39 -23.38 18.55 11.91
N ALA A 40 -22.20 18.20 12.43
CA ALA A 40 -21.43 19.08 13.30
C ALA A 40 -20.91 20.31 12.53
N ASP A 41 -20.41 20.13 11.31
CA ASP A 41 -19.93 21.22 10.46
C ASP A 41 -21.04 22.22 10.09
N VAL A 42 -22.25 21.72 9.81
CA VAL A 42 -23.44 22.56 9.60
C VAL A 42 -23.82 23.31 10.88
N ALA A 43 -23.76 22.65 12.05
CA ALA A 43 -24.05 23.29 13.32
C ALA A 43 -23.08 24.45 13.61
N VAL A 44 -21.79 24.27 13.34
CA VAL A 44 -20.78 25.34 13.49
C VAL A 44 -20.99 26.48 12.49
N ALA A 45 -21.40 26.17 11.25
CA ALA A 45 -21.76 27.21 10.28
C ALA A 45 -22.95 28.06 10.77
N LEU A 46 -23.94 27.45 11.40
CA LEU A 46 -25.06 28.16 12.03
C LEU A 46 -24.60 28.99 13.24
N GLU A 47 -23.64 28.50 14.04
CA GLU A 47 -23.02 29.32 15.09
C GLU A 47 -22.34 30.57 14.51
N PHE A 48 -21.63 30.46 13.39
CA PHE A 48 -21.05 31.64 12.72
C PHE A 48 -22.11 32.64 12.25
N ALA A 49 -23.25 32.14 11.75
CA ALA A 49 -24.37 32.99 11.36
C ALA A 49 -24.98 33.73 12.57
N HIS A 50 -25.26 33.01 13.66
CA HIS A 50 -25.81 33.60 14.88
C HIS A 50 -24.86 34.59 15.55
N ALA A 51 -23.55 34.31 15.53
CA ALA A 51 -22.52 35.19 16.08
C ALA A 51 -22.17 36.39 15.17
N GLY A 52 -22.83 36.54 14.00
CA GLY A 52 -22.57 37.63 13.06
C GLY A 52 -21.20 37.55 12.37
N ARG A 53 -20.54 36.39 12.37
CA ARG A 53 -19.20 36.15 11.82
C ARG A 53 -19.26 35.87 10.33
N THR A 54 -19.64 36.89 9.55
CA THR A 54 -19.94 36.76 8.10
C THR A 54 -18.78 36.23 7.25
N ALA A 55 -17.53 36.57 7.57
CA ALA A 55 -16.36 36.07 6.83
C ALA A 55 -16.17 34.55 7.00
N PHE A 56 -16.27 34.04 8.24
CA PHE A 56 -16.19 32.61 8.52
C PHE A 56 -17.38 31.84 7.95
N LEU A 57 -18.58 32.43 8.02
CA LEU A 57 -19.77 31.87 7.36
C LEU A 57 -19.58 31.76 5.84
N ALA A 58 -19.11 32.82 5.17
CA ALA A 58 -18.89 32.81 3.74
C ALA A 58 -17.83 31.78 3.31
N ALA A 59 -16.73 31.67 4.07
CA ALA A 59 -15.71 30.66 3.85
C ALA A 59 -16.26 29.22 4.02
N SER A 60 -17.05 28.99 5.06
CA SER A 60 -17.72 27.71 5.32
C SER A 60 -18.66 27.32 4.17
N LEU A 61 -19.50 28.25 3.71
CA LEU A 61 -20.41 28.03 2.58
C LEU A 61 -19.65 27.77 1.27
N ALA A 62 -18.50 28.42 1.06
CA ALA A 62 -17.66 28.17 -0.10
C ALA A 62 -17.06 26.75 -0.08
N ILE A 63 -16.62 26.25 1.09
CA ILE A 63 -16.14 24.88 1.26
C ILE A 63 -17.26 23.89 0.92
N PHE A 64 -18.48 24.09 1.45
CA PHE A 64 -19.63 23.25 1.13
C PHE A 64 -19.96 23.26 -0.38
N ALA A 65 -19.89 24.41 -1.05
CA ALA A 65 -20.14 24.50 -2.49
C ALA A 65 -19.10 23.73 -3.31
N ILE A 66 -17.81 23.82 -2.94
CA ILE A 66 -16.73 23.09 -3.60
C ILE A 66 -16.87 21.58 -3.36
N ALA A 67 -17.20 21.17 -2.13
CA ALA A 67 -17.48 19.78 -1.80
C ALA A 67 -18.64 19.24 -2.62
N GLN A 68 -19.76 19.97 -2.66
CA GLN A 68 -20.96 19.62 -3.41
C GLN A 68 -20.67 19.43 -4.91
N ALA A 69 -19.90 20.33 -5.53
CA ALA A 69 -19.48 20.22 -6.92
C ALA A 69 -18.54 19.02 -7.15
N SER A 70 -17.60 18.78 -6.23
CA SER A 70 -16.64 17.67 -6.30
C SER A 70 -17.34 16.31 -6.25
N TYR A 71 -18.32 16.13 -5.38
CA TYR A 71 -19.10 14.90 -5.28
C TYR A 71 -19.97 14.66 -6.52
N ALA A 72 -20.63 15.70 -7.04
CA ALA A 72 -21.44 15.58 -8.26
C ALA A 72 -20.58 15.17 -9.45
N PHE A 73 -19.37 15.74 -9.53
CA PHE A 73 -18.41 15.38 -10.56
C PHE A 73 -17.92 13.94 -10.43
N MET A 74 -17.57 13.50 -9.22
CA MET A 74 -17.19 12.10 -8.95
C MET A 74 -18.33 11.14 -9.33
N PHE A 75 -19.59 11.48 -9.02
CA PHE A 75 -20.75 10.68 -9.38
C PHE A 75 -20.86 10.51 -10.90
N VAL A 76 -20.73 11.59 -11.67
CA VAL A 76 -20.80 11.54 -13.14
C VAL A 76 -19.67 10.68 -13.72
N LEU A 77 -18.43 10.89 -13.27
CA LEU A 77 -17.28 10.11 -13.73
C LEU A 77 -17.41 8.62 -13.39
N THR A 78 -18.09 8.28 -12.29
CA THR A 78 -18.26 6.90 -11.85
C THR A 78 -19.41 6.20 -12.57
N PHE A 79 -20.57 6.86 -12.69
CA PHE A 79 -21.82 6.21 -13.11
C PHE A 79 -22.30 6.56 -14.51
N ALA A 80 -21.86 7.70 -15.06
CA ALA A 80 -22.38 8.29 -16.29
C ALA A 80 -21.30 8.49 -17.36
N ALA A 81 -20.08 8.02 -17.16
CA ALA A 81 -18.97 8.20 -18.10
C ALA A 81 -19.23 7.61 -19.51
N HIS A 82 -20.16 6.65 -19.64
CA HIS A 82 -20.55 6.06 -20.93
C HIS A 82 -21.62 6.86 -21.68
N LEU A 83 -22.22 7.89 -21.06
CA LEU A 83 -23.28 8.70 -21.66
C LEU A 83 -22.69 9.84 -22.50
N SER A 84 -23.49 10.42 -23.40
CA SER A 84 -23.08 11.58 -24.19
C SER A 84 -22.88 12.82 -23.31
N ASN A 85 -22.12 13.79 -23.80
CA ASN A 85 -21.78 15.01 -23.03
C ASN A 85 -23.01 15.75 -22.48
N LEU A 86 -24.08 15.89 -23.29
CA LEU A 86 -25.32 16.53 -22.86
C LEU A 86 -25.99 15.74 -21.72
N GLN A 87 -26.02 14.41 -21.85
CA GLN A 87 -26.58 13.53 -20.82
C GLN A 87 -25.75 13.58 -19.53
N GLN A 88 -24.42 13.63 -19.63
CA GLN A 88 -23.54 13.81 -18.48
C GLN A 88 -23.81 15.13 -17.76
N SER A 89 -24.01 16.24 -18.49
CA SER A 89 -24.38 17.53 -17.89
C SER A 89 -25.74 17.48 -17.20
N VAL A 90 -26.72 16.78 -17.78
CA VAL A 90 -28.03 16.56 -17.15
C VAL A 90 -27.89 15.74 -15.87
N VAL A 91 -27.11 14.65 -15.89
CA VAL A 91 -26.83 13.83 -14.70
C VAL A 91 -26.11 14.66 -13.63
N PHE A 92 -25.13 15.50 -14.01
CA PHE A 92 -24.45 16.39 -13.08
C PHE A 92 -25.44 17.33 -12.38
N ALA A 93 -26.28 18.03 -13.15
CA ALA A 93 -27.27 18.96 -12.61
C ALA A 93 -28.30 18.25 -11.71
N ALA A 94 -28.72 17.04 -12.08
CA ALA A 94 -29.65 16.24 -11.30
C ALA A 94 -29.02 15.67 -10.01
N ALA A 95 -27.73 15.34 -10.03
CA ALA A 95 -27.00 14.81 -8.88
C ALA A 95 -26.62 15.90 -7.87
N LEU A 96 -26.41 17.14 -8.32
CA LEU A 96 -25.94 18.27 -7.52
C LEU A 96 -26.72 18.48 -6.20
N PRO A 97 -28.07 18.51 -6.14
CA PRO A 97 -28.80 18.68 -4.88
C PRO A 97 -28.63 17.53 -3.88
N PHE A 98 -28.21 16.35 -4.34
CA PHE A 98 -28.03 15.15 -3.51
C PHE A 98 -26.56 14.75 -3.39
N SER A 99 -25.64 15.58 -3.87
CA SER A 99 -24.25 15.15 -4.05
C SER A 99 -23.54 14.89 -2.72
N GLN A 100 -23.99 15.51 -1.64
CA GLN A 100 -23.54 15.23 -0.28
C GLN A 100 -23.83 13.79 0.20
N LEU A 101 -24.75 13.08 -0.46
CA LEU A 101 -25.04 11.67 -0.16
C LEU A 101 -24.26 10.70 -1.05
N VAL A 102 -23.44 11.19 -1.99
CA VAL A 102 -22.65 10.35 -2.90
C VAL A 102 -21.73 9.36 -2.16
N PRO A 103 -21.05 9.71 -1.05
CA PRO A 103 -20.30 8.74 -0.27
C PRO A 103 -21.15 7.56 0.21
N VAL A 104 -22.39 7.84 0.65
CA VAL A 104 -23.37 6.82 1.04
C VAL A 104 -23.82 6.00 -0.17
N PHE A 105 -24.05 6.63 -1.33
CA PHE A 105 -24.40 5.91 -2.55
C PHE A 105 -23.30 4.95 -3.00
N THR A 106 -22.02 5.36 -2.93
CA THR A 106 -20.89 4.46 -3.26
C THR A 106 -20.79 3.28 -2.31
N LEU A 107 -21.09 3.50 -1.03
CA LEU A 107 -21.12 2.42 -0.03
C LEU A 107 -22.30 1.46 -0.28
N LEU A 108 -23.50 1.99 -0.54
CA LEU A 108 -24.71 1.20 -0.79
C LEU A 108 -24.60 0.37 -2.08
N GLU A 109 -23.96 0.92 -3.11
CA GLU A 109 -23.65 0.19 -4.34
C GLU A 109 -22.74 -1.00 -4.05
N ALA A 110 -21.66 -0.80 -3.28
CA ALA A 110 -20.70 -1.85 -2.97
C ALA A 110 -21.33 -2.99 -2.16
N GLN A 111 -22.38 -2.71 -1.39
CA GLN A 111 -23.03 -3.68 -0.51
C GLN A 111 -24.30 -4.34 -1.09
N THR A 112 -25.04 -3.67 -1.99
CA THR A 112 -26.38 -4.13 -2.42
C THR A 112 -26.57 -4.19 -3.93
N THR A 113 -27.11 -5.32 -4.40
CA THR A 113 -27.50 -5.48 -5.82
C THR A 113 -28.76 -4.70 -6.19
N LEU A 114 -29.59 -4.34 -5.20
CA LEU A 114 -30.81 -3.55 -5.42
C LEU A 114 -30.51 -2.14 -5.88
N PHE A 115 -29.53 -1.47 -5.26
CA PHE A 115 -29.12 -0.12 -5.65
C PHE A 115 -28.52 -0.12 -7.06
N ALA A 116 -27.67 -1.10 -7.36
CA ALA A 116 -27.14 -1.32 -8.71
C ALA A 116 -28.26 -1.57 -9.75
N GLY A 117 -29.33 -2.29 -9.37
CA GLY A 117 -30.52 -2.47 -10.20
C GLY A 117 -31.27 -1.16 -10.45
N GLY A 118 -31.38 -0.30 -9.43
CA GLY A 118 -31.96 1.04 -9.54
C GLY A 118 -31.19 1.93 -10.51
N LEU A 119 -29.86 1.99 -10.38
CA LEU A 119 -28.99 2.73 -11.29
C LEU A 119 -29.17 2.29 -12.75
N ARG A 120 -29.23 0.98 -12.99
CA ARG A 120 -29.46 0.42 -14.34
C ARG A 120 -30.81 0.84 -14.93
N ARG A 121 -31.86 0.94 -14.11
CA ARG A 121 -33.20 1.39 -14.57
C ARG A 121 -33.19 2.84 -15.03
N VAL A 122 -32.34 3.67 -14.43
CA VAL A 122 -32.16 5.09 -14.81
C VAL A 122 -31.13 5.25 -15.95
N GLY A 123 -30.61 4.15 -16.50
CA GLY A 123 -29.63 4.16 -17.60
C GLY A 123 -28.19 4.43 -17.17
N LEU A 124 -27.92 4.43 -15.86
CA LEU A 124 -26.57 4.57 -15.29
C LEU A 124 -25.90 3.20 -15.18
N ARG A 125 -24.57 3.17 -15.28
CA ARG A 125 -23.79 1.94 -15.15
C ARG A 125 -23.18 1.86 -13.76
N PRO A 126 -23.55 0.84 -12.96
CA PRO A 126 -22.88 0.61 -11.70
C PRO A 126 -21.40 0.28 -11.92
N THR A 127 -20.57 0.66 -10.95
CA THR A 127 -19.14 0.42 -10.89
C THR A 127 -18.87 -1.07 -11.07
N GLN A 128 -18.37 -1.45 -12.24
CA GLN A 128 -17.92 -2.81 -12.44
C GLN A 128 -16.57 -2.97 -11.74
N LEU A 129 -16.59 -3.53 -10.53
CA LEU A 129 -15.42 -4.22 -9.99
C LEU A 129 -15.10 -5.35 -10.98
N ARG A 130 -14.20 -5.07 -11.94
CA ARG A 130 -13.59 -6.09 -12.79
C ARG A 130 -13.12 -7.18 -11.83
N HIS A 131 -13.84 -8.29 -11.80
CA HIS A 131 -13.31 -9.52 -11.25
C HIS A 131 -12.20 -9.87 -12.21
N ALA A 132 -10.98 -9.44 -11.91
CA ALA A 132 -9.82 -9.94 -12.59
C ALA A 132 -9.85 -11.45 -12.35
N GLY A 133 -10.24 -12.21 -13.37
CA GLY A 133 -10.19 -13.66 -13.32
C GLY A 133 -8.79 -14.06 -12.87
N ASN A 134 -8.72 -14.90 -11.84
CA ASN A 134 -7.52 -15.36 -11.15
C ASN A 134 -6.72 -14.35 -10.29
N ALA A 135 -7.21 -13.13 -9.98
CA ALA A 135 -6.53 -12.28 -9.00
C ALA A 135 -6.92 -12.63 -7.55
N ASP A 136 -5.91 -12.77 -6.68
CA ASP A 136 -6.02 -13.15 -5.27
C ASP A 136 -7.13 -12.43 -4.47
N SER A 137 -7.72 -13.18 -3.52
CA SER A 137 -8.91 -12.81 -2.75
C SER A 137 -8.76 -11.52 -1.93
N LEU A 138 -7.53 -11.20 -1.48
CA LEU A 138 -7.24 -10.05 -0.61
C LEU A 138 -7.10 -8.74 -1.38
N TRP A 139 -6.45 -8.72 -2.54
CA TRP A 139 -6.41 -7.52 -3.38
C TRP A 139 -7.82 -7.16 -3.86
N THR A 140 -8.63 -8.16 -4.18
CA THR A 140 -10.05 -7.99 -4.49
C THR A 140 -10.82 -7.39 -3.31
N LEU A 141 -10.53 -7.81 -2.07
CA LEU A 141 -11.11 -7.23 -0.85
C LEU A 141 -10.67 -5.76 -0.64
N LEU A 142 -9.38 -5.46 -0.78
CA LEU A 142 -8.85 -4.11 -0.61
C LEU A 142 -9.40 -3.16 -1.68
N ASN A 143 -9.45 -3.59 -2.94
CA ASN A 143 -10.00 -2.80 -4.02
C ASN A 143 -11.51 -2.55 -3.84
N ARG A 144 -12.25 -3.56 -3.35
CA ARG A 144 -13.65 -3.40 -2.92
C ARG A 144 -13.80 -2.35 -1.83
N LYS A 145 -12.95 -2.42 -0.79
CA LYS A 145 -13.00 -1.45 0.32
C LYS A 145 -12.58 -0.05 -0.11
N LEU A 146 -11.55 0.08 -0.94
CA LEU A 146 -11.15 1.38 -1.49
C LEU A 146 -12.28 2.01 -2.30
N HIS A 147 -12.94 1.24 -3.18
CA HIS A 147 -14.10 1.74 -3.92
C HIS A 147 -15.28 2.09 -3.01
N ALA A 148 -15.61 1.23 -2.04
CA ALA A 148 -16.71 1.46 -1.10
C ALA A 148 -16.48 2.71 -0.23
N HIS A 149 -15.23 3.05 0.05
CA HIS A 149 -14.84 4.19 0.90
C HIS A 149 -14.29 5.38 0.12
N ALA A 150 -14.27 5.35 -1.21
CA ALA A 150 -13.69 6.40 -2.05
C ALA A 150 -14.39 7.75 -1.85
N GLY A 151 -15.73 7.76 -1.78
CA GLY A 151 -16.48 8.99 -1.53
C GLY A 151 -16.20 9.57 -0.14
N PHE A 152 -16.03 8.72 0.87
CA PHE A 152 -15.67 9.14 2.23
C PHE A 152 -14.23 9.68 2.32
N LEU A 153 -13.31 9.23 1.46
CA LEU A 153 -11.96 9.78 1.35
C LEU A 153 -11.99 11.16 0.69
N LEU A 154 -12.80 11.32 -0.37
CA LEU A 154 -12.99 12.62 -1.03
C LEU A 154 -13.59 13.64 -0.04
N GLU A 155 -14.56 13.21 0.76
CA GLU A 155 -15.16 14.02 1.83
C GLU A 155 -14.13 14.54 2.82
N ALA A 156 -13.27 13.65 3.32
CA ALA A 156 -12.23 14.04 4.26
C ALA A 156 -11.30 15.12 3.67
N LEU A 157 -10.93 15.02 2.38
CA LEU A 157 -9.96 15.91 1.73
C LEU A 157 -10.52 17.26 1.28
N VAL A 158 -11.78 17.28 0.82
CA VAL A 158 -12.41 18.46 0.21
C VAL A 158 -13.23 19.26 1.22
N GLU A 159 -13.78 18.60 2.24
CA GLU A 159 -14.72 19.20 3.18
C GLU A 159 -14.17 19.18 4.62
N ALA A 160 -14.03 18.01 5.23
CA ALA A 160 -13.78 17.90 6.67
C ALA A 160 -12.47 18.57 7.11
N ILE A 161 -11.36 18.37 6.37
CA ILE A 161 -10.08 18.99 6.73
C ILE A 161 -10.11 20.53 6.56
N PRO A 162 -10.49 21.09 5.39
CA PRO A 162 -10.61 22.54 5.24
C PRO A 162 -11.56 23.17 6.27
N GLN A 163 -12.67 22.50 6.56
CA GLN A 163 -13.67 23.02 7.47
C GLN A 163 -13.19 23.01 8.92
N CYS A 164 -12.58 21.93 9.39
CA CYS A 164 -11.96 21.88 10.71
C CYS A 164 -10.83 22.93 10.85
N ALA A 165 -10.03 23.16 9.80
CA ALA A 165 -9.01 24.22 9.81
C ALA A 165 -9.62 25.63 9.95
N LEU A 166 -10.75 25.88 9.27
CA LEU A 166 -11.51 27.14 9.40
C LEU A 166 -12.08 27.31 10.80
N GLN A 167 -12.62 26.23 11.40
CA GLN A 167 -13.14 26.24 12.77
C GLN A 167 -12.05 26.54 13.80
N ILE A 168 -10.87 25.94 13.65
CA ILE A 168 -9.71 26.23 14.50
C ILE A 168 -9.34 27.72 14.41
N ALA A 169 -9.27 28.27 13.20
CA ALA A 169 -8.99 29.69 13.00
C ALA A 169 -10.04 30.59 13.67
N ALA A 170 -11.32 30.21 13.57
CA ALA A 170 -12.42 30.93 14.21
C ALA A 170 -12.33 30.89 15.74
N VAL A 171 -12.10 29.73 16.34
CA VAL A 171 -11.95 29.55 17.80
C VAL A 171 -10.77 30.36 18.33
N VAL A 172 -9.62 30.28 17.66
CA VAL A 172 -8.41 31.00 18.07
C VAL A 172 -8.59 32.52 17.93
N SER A 173 -9.19 32.99 16.83
CA SER A 173 -9.44 34.42 16.62
C SER A 173 -10.41 35.02 17.64
N ALA A 174 -11.44 34.27 18.03
CA ALA A 174 -12.46 34.73 18.96
C ALA A 174 -12.05 34.60 20.43
N ARG A 175 -10.99 33.83 20.72
CA ARG A 175 -10.59 33.41 22.08
C ARG A 175 -11.71 32.72 22.86
N GLU A 176 -12.69 32.17 22.16
CA GLU A 176 -13.85 31.48 22.71
C GLU A 176 -13.96 30.10 22.07
N MET A 177 -14.11 29.07 22.91
CA MET A 177 -14.25 27.69 22.46
C MET A 177 -15.65 27.18 22.81
N SER A 178 -16.53 27.08 21.81
CA SER A 178 -17.82 26.42 21.98
C SER A 178 -17.63 24.90 22.11
N ALA A 179 -18.49 24.25 22.89
CA ALA A 179 -18.47 22.78 23.01
C ALA A 179 -18.75 22.09 21.66
N VAL A 180 -19.56 22.73 20.81
CA VAL A 180 -19.89 22.24 19.45
C VAL A 180 -18.67 22.29 18.56
N ALA A 181 -17.93 23.40 18.53
CA ALA A 181 -16.70 23.51 17.74
C ALA A 181 -15.63 22.51 18.19
N LEU A 182 -15.45 22.32 19.50
CA LEU A 182 -14.51 21.32 20.01
C LEU A 182 -14.94 19.90 19.63
N ALA A 183 -16.22 19.56 19.78
CA ALA A 183 -16.74 18.26 19.40
C ALA A 183 -16.59 18.01 17.89
N SER A 184 -16.86 19.02 17.05
CA SER A 184 -16.66 18.96 15.60
C SER A 184 -15.20 18.69 15.26
N ILE A 185 -14.26 19.46 15.81
CA ILE A 185 -12.81 19.28 15.58
C ILE A 185 -12.34 17.87 15.95
N LEU A 186 -12.78 17.35 17.10
CA LEU A 186 -12.42 16.01 17.56
C LEU A 186 -13.06 14.92 16.69
N LEU A 187 -14.30 15.13 16.24
CA LEU A 187 -15.01 14.21 15.37
C LEU A 187 -14.30 14.11 14.01
N SER A 188 -13.96 15.24 13.39
CA SER A 188 -13.22 15.26 12.13
C SER A 188 -11.86 14.56 12.26
N LEU A 189 -11.13 14.79 13.35
CA LEU A 189 -9.88 14.07 13.68
C LEU A 189 -10.07 12.54 13.68
N CYS A 190 -11.13 12.06 14.34
CA CYS A 190 -11.48 10.64 14.37
C CYS A 190 -11.89 10.12 12.99
N VAL A 191 -12.71 10.86 12.24
CA VAL A 191 -13.17 10.50 10.88
C VAL A 191 -11.97 10.30 9.96
N ILE A 192 -11.07 11.30 9.90
CA ILE A 192 -9.92 11.28 9.00
C ILE A 192 -8.92 10.20 9.44
N GLY A 193 -8.59 10.13 10.73
CA GLY A 193 -7.69 9.12 11.27
C GLY A 193 -8.20 7.69 11.05
N SER A 194 -9.50 7.47 11.21
CA SER A 194 -10.14 6.16 11.01
C SER A 194 -10.16 5.67 9.56
N LYS A 195 -9.86 6.53 8.58
CA LYS A 195 -9.78 6.21 7.15
C LYS A 195 -8.33 6.00 6.68
N GLY A 196 -7.35 6.45 7.47
CA GLY A 196 -5.93 6.32 7.18
C GLY A 196 -5.42 4.87 7.04
N TRP A 197 -6.11 3.89 7.62
CA TRP A 197 -5.75 2.47 7.51
C TRP A 197 -5.69 1.95 6.07
N LEU A 198 -6.49 2.52 5.15
CA LEU A 198 -6.49 2.15 3.72
C LEU A 198 -5.11 2.38 3.08
N ALA A 199 -4.39 3.43 3.51
CA ALA A 199 -3.05 3.75 3.04
C ALA A 199 -1.94 3.12 3.92
N ALA A 200 -2.30 2.56 5.08
CA ALA A 200 -1.36 2.00 6.05
C ALA A 200 -0.96 0.53 5.80
N TYR A 201 -1.56 -0.11 4.78
CA TYR A 201 -1.47 -1.55 4.54
C TYR A 201 -0.05 -2.12 4.70
N SER A 202 0.09 -3.16 5.53
CA SER A 202 1.31 -3.94 5.70
C SER A 202 0.98 -5.32 6.23
N ILE A 203 1.67 -6.34 5.72
CA ILE A 203 1.57 -7.73 6.20
C ILE A 203 2.01 -7.83 7.68
N HIS A 204 3.06 -7.08 8.05
CA HIS A 204 3.59 -7.09 9.39
C HIS A 204 2.74 -6.20 10.31
N ARG A 205 2.01 -6.82 11.26
CA ARG A 205 1.05 -6.12 12.14
C ARG A 205 1.65 -4.88 12.86
N PRO A 206 2.85 -4.93 13.47
CA PRO A 206 3.46 -3.74 14.06
C PRO A 206 3.70 -2.62 13.05
N THR A 207 4.08 -2.96 11.81
CA THR A 207 4.27 -1.99 10.72
C THR A 207 2.93 -1.39 10.27
N PHE A 208 1.87 -2.20 10.19
CA PHE A 208 0.53 -1.70 9.89
C PHE A 208 0.04 -0.71 10.94
N VAL A 209 0.19 -1.03 12.24
CA VAL A 209 -0.18 -0.14 13.35
C VAL A 209 0.68 1.13 13.32
N PHE A 210 2.00 0.99 13.14
CA PHE A 210 2.91 2.14 13.00
C PHE A 210 2.48 3.06 11.87
N ASN A 211 2.19 2.52 10.68
CA ASN A 211 1.77 3.31 9.53
C ASN A 211 0.42 4.01 9.78
N SER A 212 -0.51 3.32 10.45
CA SER A 212 -1.82 3.88 10.80
C SER A 212 -1.68 5.06 11.77
N ILE A 213 -0.83 4.89 12.80
CA ILE A 213 -0.52 5.96 13.77
C ILE A 213 0.21 7.11 13.08
N ALA A 214 1.14 6.84 12.15
CA ALA A 214 1.83 7.89 11.40
C ALA A 214 0.85 8.76 10.59
N ILE A 215 -0.14 8.15 9.94
CA ILE A 215 -1.18 8.89 9.21
C ILE A 215 -2.08 9.67 10.16
N ALA A 216 -2.49 9.10 11.30
CA ALA A 216 -3.27 9.82 12.30
C ALA A 216 -2.50 11.00 12.92
N ALA A 217 -1.21 10.80 13.19
CA ALA A 217 -0.31 11.82 13.71
C ALA A 217 -0.14 12.98 12.72
N ASP A 218 -0.16 12.72 11.41
CA ASP A 218 -0.13 13.75 10.37
C ASP A 218 -1.34 14.66 10.38
N VAL A 219 -2.52 14.09 10.60
CA VAL A 219 -3.77 14.85 10.73
C VAL A 219 -3.75 15.68 12.02
N ALA A 220 -3.33 15.09 13.14
CA ALA A 220 -3.17 15.81 14.40
C ALA A 220 -2.12 16.95 14.29
N CYS A 221 -1.02 16.68 13.60
CA CYS A 221 0.02 17.66 13.33
C CYS A 221 -0.49 18.80 12.46
N LEU A 222 -1.30 18.52 11.42
CA LEU A 222 -1.93 19.55 10.58
C LEU A 222 -2.76 20.51 11.42
N PHE A 223 -3.66 20.00 12.25
CA PHE A 223 -4.54 20.83 13.06
C PHE A 223 -3.79 21.57 14.16
N SER A 224 -2.77 20.94 14.76
CA SER A 224 -1.87 21.62 15.69
C SER A 224 -1.11 22.76 15.00
N SER A 225 -0.58 22.54 13.79
CA SER A 225 0.05 23.61 13.00
C SER A 225 -0.94 24.74 12.67
N ALA A 226 -2.17 24.41 12.27
CA ALA A 226 -3.21 25.39 11.98
C ALA A 226 -3.57 26.24 13.21
N ALA A 227 -3.66 25.63 14.38
CA ALA A 227 -3.94 26.32 15.64
C ALA A 227 -2.82 27.30 16.01
N TRP A 228 -1.56 26.86 15.92
CA TRP A 228 -0.39 27.72 16.17
C TRP A 228 -0.27 28.85 15.15
N VAL A 229 -0.42 28.58 13.84
CA VAL A 229 -0.39 29.63 12.82
C VAL A 229 -1.50 30.64 13.07
N SER A 230 -2.72 30.18 13.37
CA SER A 230 -3.84 31.06 13.70
C SER A 230 -3.53 31.90 14.94
N HIS A 231 -2.95 31.30 15.98
CA HIS A 231 -2.56 32.04 17.20
C HIS A 231 -1.67 33.23 16.86
N HIS A 232 -0.59 32.97 16.14
CA HIS A 232 0.39 33.98 15.74
C HIS A 232 -0.13 35.01 14.73
N MET A 233 -1.19 34.70 13.98
CA MET A 233 -1.81 35.66 13.06
C MET A 233 -2.69 36.69 13.78
N TRP A 234 -3.29 36.32 14.93
CA TRP A 234 -4.29 37.14 15.62
C TRP A 234 -3.82 37.67 16.98
N ALA A 235 -2.72 37.15 17.53
CA ALA A 235 -2.11 37.67 18.76
C ALA A 235 -1.25 38.92 18.47
N SER A 236 -1.57 40.03 19.11
CA SER A 236 -0.91 41.34 18.93
C SER A 236 0.37 41.53 19.77
N SER A 237 0.71 40.60 20.67
CA SER A 237 1.71 40.79 21.74
C SER A 237 2.77 39.68 21.80
N GLU A 238 3.40 39.33 20.68
CA GLU A 238 4.24 38.14 20.61
C GLU A 238 5.75 38.39 20.64
N THR A 239 6.49 37.36 21.05
CA THR A 239 7.94 37.28 20.85
C THR A 239 8.25 37.25 19.35
N ALA A 240 9.18 38.09 18.89
CA ALA A 240 9.51 38.22 17.46
C ALA A 240 9.92 36.88 16.80
N ALA A 241 10.45 35.94 17.59
CA ALA A 241 10.90 34.63 17.13
C ALA A 241 9.74 33.68 16.75
N ALA A 242 8.73 33.51 17.61
CA ALA A 242 7.62 32.59 17.38
C ALA A 242 6.79 33.00 16.14
N ALA A 243 6.48 34.29 16.04
CA ALA A 243 5.82 34.88 14.88
C ALA A 243 6.64 34.72 13.59
N TRP A 244 7.97 34.82 13.67
CA TRP A 244 8.84 34.60 12.51
C TRP A 244 8.78 33.16 12.01
N VAL A 245 8.84 32.18 12.92
CA VAL A 245 8.75 30.74 12.57
C VAL A 245 7.39 30.43 11.92
N ALA A 246 6.29 30.97 12.47
CA ALA A 246 4.95 30.82 11.90
C ALA A 246 4.86 31.38 10.47
N ARG A 247 5.36 32.60 10.24
CA ARG A 247 5.40 33.22 8.91
C ARG A 247 6.29 32.45 7.93
N ALA A 248 7.43 31.96 8.38
CA ALA A 248 8.34 31.16 7.55
C ALA A 248 7.68 29.84 7.12
N TYR A 249 7.03 29.13 8.05
CA TYR A 249 6.28 27.91 7.76
C TYR A 249 5.15 28.17 6.75
N LEU A 250 4.32 29.20 7.00
CA LEU A 250 3.22 29.57 6.11
C LEU A 250 3.71 29.98 4.72
N GLY A 251 4.78 30.76 4.64
CA GLY A 251 5.40 31.17 3.38
C GLY A 251 5.94 30.00 2.57
N LEU A 252 6.60 29.04 3.23
CA LEU A 252 7.09 27.83 2.59
C LEU A 252 5.95 26.92 2.10
N PHE A 253 4.90 26.77 2.92
CA PHE A 253 3.70 26.02 2.54
C PHE A 253 3.03 26.66 1.31
N ALA A 254 2.80 27.97 1.34
CA ALA A 254 2.20 28.71 0.23
C ALA A 254 3.04 28.60 -1.04
N ALA A 255 4.37 28.75 -0.96
CA ALA A 255 5.27 28.58 -2.09
C ALA A 255 5.15 27.17 -2.69
N THR A 256 5.10 26.13 -1.85
CA THR A 256 4.96 24.73 -2.30
C THR A 256 3.62 24.50 -3.01
N VAL A 257 2.52 25.04 -2.47
CA VAL A 257 1.19 24.98 -3.11
C VAL A 257 1.19 25.69 -4.45
N VAL A 258 1.71 26.93 -4.52
CA VAL A 258 1.77 27.71 -5.77
C VAL A 258 2.57 26.97 -6.85
N VAL A 259 3.73 26.43 -6.51
CA VAL A 259 4.56 25.64 -7.44
C VAL A 259 3.83 24.37 -7.86
N GLY A 260 3.18 23.68 -6.93
CA GLY A 260 2.38 22.47 -7.21
C GLY A 260 1.20 22.74 -8.15
N VAL A 261 0.45 23.81 -7.91
CA VAL A 261 -0.69 24.24 -8.75
C VAL A 261 -0.20 24.62 -10.15
N ALA A 262 0.87 25.41 -10.25
CA ALA A 262 1.46 25.79 -11.53
C ALA A 262 1.97 24.56 -12.30
N GLY A 263 2.63 23.62 -11.62
CA GLY A 263 3.12 22.38 -12.24
C GLY A 263 2.00 21.42 -12.65
N GLY A 264 0.93 21.32 -11.85
CA GLY A 264 -0.26 20.54 -12.20
C GLY A 264 -1.00 21.12 -13.41
N LEU A 265 -1.10 22.45 -13.50
CA LEU A 265 -1.68 23.14 -14.64
C LEU A 265 -0.83 22.87 -15.89
N ALA A 266 0.50 22.99 -15.76
CA ALA A 266 1.44 22.69 -16.81
C ALA A 266 1.26 21.28 -17.38
N ALA A 267 1.19 20.28 -16.50
CA ALA A 267 1.01 18.88 -16.87
C ALA A 267 -0.36 18.64 -17.54
N THR A 268 -1.40 19.29 -17.05
CA THR A 268 -2.76 19.21 -17.63
C THR A 268 -2.78 19.83 -19.02
N VAL A 269 -2.23 21.03 -19.19
CA VAL A 269 -2.12 21.70 -20.50
C VAL A 269 -1.27 20.88 -21.47
N TYR A 270 -0.15 20.30 -21.00
CA TYR A 270 0.67 19.39 -21.80
C TYR A 270 -0.13 18.17 -22.26
N SER A 271 -0.87 17.53 -21.35
CA SER A 271 -1.70 16.36 -21.66
C SER A 271 -2.82 16.70 -22.65
N ILE A 272 -3.46 17.87 -22.51
CA ILE A 272 -4.46 18.37 -23.46
C ILE A 272 -3.82 18.58 -24.83
N ALA A 273 -2.66 19.23 -24.89
CA ALA A 273 -1.95 19.49 -26.14
C ALA A 273 -1.54 18.19 -26.84
N ASP A 274 -1.02 17.21 -26.10
CA ASP A 274 -0.60 15.92 -26.65
C ASP A 274 -1.79 15.13 -27.22
N ASP A 275 -2.92 15.06 -26.50
CA ASP A 275 -4.10 14.34 -26.99
C ASP A 275 -4.84 15.09 -28.10
N HIS A 276 -4.83 16.42 -28.10
CA HIS A 276 -5.37 17.23 -29.20
C HIS A 276 -4.60 17.02 -30.51
N LEU A 277 -3.28 16.85 -30.43
CA LEU A 277 -2.45 16.51 -31.60
C LEU A 277 -2.71 15.10 -32.10
N LYS A 278 -2.95 14.13 -31.19
CA LYS A 278 -3.32 12.76 -31.54
C LYS A 278 -4.69 12.68 -32.22
N ALA A 279 -5.67 13.42 -31.71
CA ALA A 279 -7.01 13.51 -32.30
C ALA A 279 -7.01 14.05 -33.73
N ARG A 280 -5.98 14.83 -34.11
CA ARG A 280 -5.80 15.35 -35.47
C ARG A 280 -5.06 14.40 -36.41
N ASP A 281 -4.43 13.33 -35.92
CA ASP A 281 -3.69 12.38 -36.76
C ASP A 281 -4.64 11.26 -37.24
N PRO A 282 -4.99 11.21 -38.54
CA PRO A 282 -5.94 10.21 -39.07
C PRO A 282 -5.44 8.77 -38.98
N LYS A 283 -4.17 8.54 -38.58
CA LYS A 283 -3.60 7.21 -38.37
C LYS A 283 -3.81 6.66 -36.96
N GLN A 284 -4.34 7.45 -36.03
CA GLN A 284 -4.55 7.04 -34.64
C GLN A 284 -6.05 6.86 -34.36
N ASP A 285 -6.40 5.72 -33.79
CA ASP A 285 -7.76 5.27 -33.50
C ASP A 285 -8.35 5.93 -32.22
N VAL A 286 -8.20 7.26 -32.11
CA VAL A 286 -8.66 8.02 -30.93
C VAL A 286 -9.80 8.95 -31.34
N GLU A 287 -11.03 8.47 -31.23
CA GLU A 287 -12.23 9.27 -31.45
C GLU A 287 -12.67 9.99 -30.16
N PHE A 288 -13.04 11.26 -30.30
CA PHE A 288 -13.64 12.06 -29.23
C PHE A 288 -14.98 12.65 -29.71
N ASP A 289 -16.06 12.45 -28.94
CA ASP A 289 -17.39 13.03 -29.25
C ASP A 289 -17.36 14.56 -29.35
N SER A 290 -16.55 15.20 -28.50
CA SER A 290 -16.29 16.65 -28.55
C SER A 290 -14.93 16.95 -27.94
N ILE A 291 -14.02 17.46 -28.77
CA ILE A 291 -12.68 17.90 -28.34
C ILE A 291 -12.80 19.01 -27.28
N CYS A 292 -13.64 20.03 -27.51
CA CYS A 292 -13.77 21.16 -26.60
C CYS A 292 -14.28 20.74 -25.22
N PHE A 293 -15.31 19.91 -25.16
CA PHE A 293 -15.87 19.46 -23.88
C PHE A 293 -14.96 18.45 -23.16
N ASN A 294 -14.58 17.35 -23.82
CA ASN A 294 -13.88 16.25 -23.16
C ASN A 294 -12.40 16.55 -22.88
N LEU A 295 -11.70 17.22 -23.80
CA LEU A 295 -10.28 17.52 -23.61
C LEU A 295 -10.08 18.82 -22.83
N TYR A 296 -10.78 19.89 -23.17
CA TYR A 296 -10.51 21.20 -22.54
C TYR A 296 -11.33 21.41 -21.28
N LEU A 297 -12.66 21.34 -21.36
CA LEU A 297 -13.54 21.71 -20.23
C LEU A 297 -13.44 20.72 -19.06
N ILE A 298 -13.65 19.42 -19.32
CA ILE A 298 -13.60 18.39 -18.27
C ILE A 298 -12.24 18.37 -17.58
N ARG A 299 -11.13 18.35 -18.33
CA ARG A 299 -9.80 18.23 -17.74
C ARG A 299 -9.40 19.47 -16.95
N LEU A 300 -9.72 20.67 -17.44
CA LEU A 300 -9.43 21.91 -16.72
C LEU A 300 -10.25 22.00 -15.43
N PHE A 301 -11.54 21.63 -15.49
CA PHE A 301 -12.40 21.61 -14.30
C PHE A 301 -11.97 20.54 -13.29
N THR A 302 -11.58 19.35 -13.77
CA THR A 302 -11.01 18.27 -12.93
C THR A 302 -9.75 18.75 -12.23
N TRP A 303 -8.84 19.41 -12.98
CA TRP A 303 -7.63 19.99 -12.41
C TRP A 303 -7.97 21.04 -11.35
N ALA A 304 -8.86 21.99 -11.65
CA ALA A 304 -9.27 23.03 -10.72
C ALA A 304 -9.87 22.46 -9.43
N LEU A 305 -10.78 21.49 -9.53
CA LEU A 305 -11.36 20.79 -8.37
C LEU A 305 -10.32 19.96 -7.60
N SER A 306 -9.26 19.49 -8.26
CA SER A 306 -8.20 18.72 -7.61
C SER A 306 -7.23 19.59 -6.79
N VAL A 307 -7.17 20.91 -7.02
CA VAL A 307 -6.23 21.81 -6.34
C VAL A 307 -6.40 21.76 -4.83
N LEU A 308 -7.63 21.92 -4.33
CA LEU A 308 -7.92 21.90 -2.90
C LEU A 308 -7.53 20.57 -2.24
N PRO A 309 -8.05 19.39 -2.68
CA PRO A 309 -7.66 18.13 -2.08
C PRO A 309 -6.16 17.81 -2.24
N CYS A 310 -5.49 18.24 -3.31
CA CYS A 310 -4.03 18.11 -3.42
C CYS A 310 -3.27 19.00 -2.43
N ALA A 311 -3.72 20.24 -2.21
CA ALA A 311 -3.15 21.13 -1.21
C ALA A 311 -3.40 20.61 0.21
N THR A 312 -4.60 20.09 0.49
CA THR A 312 -4.93 19.41 1.74
C THR A 312 -4.01 18.21 1.95
N LEU A 313 -3.86 17.35 0.94
CA LEU A 313 -2.99 16.19 1.00
C LEU A 313 -1.55 16.62 1.28
N LEU A 314 -1.03 17.61 0.56
CA LEU A 314 0.29 18.19 0.80
C LEU A 314 0.43 18.71 2.24
N ALA A 315 -0.59 19.37 2.77
CA ALA A 315 -0.61 19.86 4.14
C ALA A 315 -0.64 18.73 5.17
N THR A 316 -1.18 17.56 4.84
CA THR A 316 -1.20 16.38 5.72
C THR A 316 0.08 15.56 5.65
N LEU A 317 0.68 15.38 4.46
CA LEU A 317 1.78 14.44 4.21
C LEU A 317 3.10 14.87 4.89
N ARG A 318 3.28 14.53 6.17
CA ARG A 318 4.53 14.76 6.91
C ARG A 318 5.21 13.43 7.23
N LEU A 319 4.62 12.63 8.12
CA LEU A 319 5.05 11.31 8.56
C LEU A 319 4.50 10.18 7.69
N ALA A 320 3.36 10.37 7.01
CA ALA A 320 2.75 9.40 6.10
C ALA A 320 3.64 9.09 4.87
N LEU A 321 4.62 9.96 4.57
CA LEU A 321 5.66 9.67 3.60
C LEU A 321 6.64 8.57 4.07
N LEU A 322 6.83 8.37 5.39
CA LEU A 322 7.68 7.29 5.92
C LEU A 322 7.17 5.90 5.49
N PRO A 323 5.89 5.52 5.72
CA PRO A 323 5.30 4.29 5.19
C PRO A 323 5.52 4.09 3.69
N LEU A 324 5.30 5.15 2.90
CA LEU A 324 5.27 5.07 1.43
C LEU A 324 6.67 4.99 0.82
N LEU A 325 7.55 5.92 1.21
CA LEU A 325 8.86 6.10 0.59
C LEU A 325 9.96 5.28 1.27
N VAL A 326 9.91 5.15 2.61
CA VAL A 326 10.94 4.46 3.38
C VAL A 326 10.60 2.99 3.55
N PHE A 327 9.34 2.69 3.87
CA PHE A 327 8.92 1.33 4.22
C PHE A 327 8.31 0.55 3.06
N HIS A 328 8.00 1.21 1.92
CA HIS A 328 7.35 0.59 0.78
C HIS A 328 6.13 -0.25 1.20
N SER A 329 5.28 0.31 2.05
CA SER A 329 4.09 -0.35 2.60
C SER A 329 3.11 -0.77 1.51
N LEU A 330 2.92 0.07 0.49
CA LEU A 330 2.05 -0.18 -0.67
C LEU A 330 2.71 -0.96 -1.82
N SER A 331 3.77 -1.73 -1.58
CA SER A 331 4.34 -2.54 -2.66
C SER A 331 3.32 -3.57 -3.16
N SER A 332 2.95 -3.47 -4.45
CA SER A 332 1.97 -4.34 -5.10
C SER A 332 2.29 -5.83 -4.94
N GLU A 333 3.57 -6.19 -4.93
CA GLU A 333 4.05 -7.56 -4.78
C GLU A 333 3.60 -8.26 -3.49
N HIS A 334 3.69 -7.58 -2.33
CA HIS A 334 3.19 -8.10 -1.05
C HIS A 334 1.66 -8.19 -1.01
N ALA A 335 0.98 -7.27 -1.68
CA ALA A 335 -0.48 -7.28 -1.77
C ALA A 335 -1.01 -8.37 -2.72
N LEU A 336 -0.27 -8.65 -3.80
CA LEU A 336 -0.62 -9.64 -4.82
C LEU A 336 -0.33 -11.08 -4.41
N HIS A 337 0.66 -11.31 -3.53
CA HIS A 337 1.10 -12.65 -3.13
C HIS A 337 1.12 -12.83 -1.61
N HIS A 338 0.07 -12.34 -0.94
CA HIS A 338 -0.04 -12.32 0.53
C HIS A 338 0.23 -13.67 1.20
N PRO A 339 -0.34 -14.82 0.75
CA PRO A 339 -0.14 -16.11 1.43
C PRO A 339 1.31 -16.57 1.42
N PHE A 340 2.03 -16.31 0.32
CA PHE A 340 3.45 -16.63 0.20
C PHE A 340 4.29 -15.78 1.16
N PHE A 341 4.09 -14.46 1.15
CA PHE A 341 4.88 -13.55 1.99
C PHE A 341 4.58 -13.71 3.48
N ASP A 342 3.33 -13.98 3.84
CA ASP A 342 2.96 -14.39 5.20
C ASP A 342 3.77 -15.61 5.65
N GLY A 343 3.79 -16.66 4.83
CA GLY A 343 4.55 -17.88 5.10
C GLY A 343 6.06 -17.63 5.18
N LEU A 344 6.60 -16.82 4.28
CA LEU A 344 8.02 -16.45 4.24
C LEU A 344 8.43 -15.68 5.51
N PHE A 345 7.69 -14.64 5.88
CA PHE A 345 8.01 -13.84 7.06
C PHE A 345 7.74 -14.60 8.35
N ALA A 346 6.70 -15.44 8.41
CA ALA A 346 6.50 -16.36 9.52
C ALA A 346 7.71 -17.31 9.68
N PHE A 347 8.22 -17.88 8.57
CA PHE A 347 9.42 -18.71 8.59
C PHE A 347 10.64 -17.95 9.14
N LEU A 348 10.90 -16.74 8.65
CA LEU A 348 12.07 -15.95 9.02
C LEU A 348 12.01 -15.41 10.46
N LEU A 349 10.80 -15.15 10.99
CA LEU A 349 10.57 -14.59 12.33
C LEU A 349 10.29 -15.63 13.41
N ALA A 350 10.07 -16.90 13.05
CA ALA A 350 9.68 -17.96 14.00
C ALA A 350 10.70 -18.25 15.11
N ASP A 351 12.00 -18.03 14.89
CA ASP A 351 13.05 -18.34 15.88
C ASP A 351 14.24 -17.36 15.78
N PRO A 352 14.34 -16.36 16.68
CA PRO A 352 15.37 -15.32 16.66
C PRO A 352 16.83 -15.82 16.60
N PRO A 353 17.29 -16.81 17.40
CA PRO A 353 18.67 -17.29 17.37
C PRO A 353 19.10 -17.90 16.02
N ASN A 354 18.18 -18.53 15.30
CA ASN A 354 18.47 -19.19 14.01
C ASN A 354 18.17 -18.33 12.77
N ARG A 355 17.80 -17.07 12.96
CA ARG A 355 17.37 -16.17 11.89
C ARG A 355 18.38 -16.04 10.75
N ALA A 356 19.68 -16.00 11.06
CA ALA A 356 20.72 -15.90 10.04
C ALA A 356 20.78 -17.15 9.14
N HIS A 357 20.55 -18.35 9.69
CA HIS A 357 20.48 -19.59 8.90
C HIS A 357 19.22 -19.63 8.03
N ARG A 358 18.07 -19.23 8.59
CA ARG A 358 16.81 -19.15 7.84
C ARG A 358 16.91 -18.20 6.65
N LEU A 359 17.51 -17.03 6.87
CA LEU A 359 17.73 -16.04 5.82
C LEU A 359 18.68 -16.56 4.72
N LYS A 360 19.77 -17.23 5.09
CA LYS A 360 20.66 -17.87 4.10
C LYS A 360 19.90 -18.85 3.23
N ILE A 361 19.09 -19.73 3.83
CA ILE A 361 18.30 -20.74 3.11
C ILE A 361 17.29 -20.07 2.18
N ALA A 362 16.55 -19.08 2.67
CA ALA A 362 15.59 -18.33 1.87
C ALA A 362 16.28 -17.69 0.66
N ASN A 363 17.38 -16.96 0.88
CA ASN A 363 18.12 -16.29 -0.19
C ASN A 363 18.75 -17.27 -1.19
N SER A 364 19.25 -18.42 -0.74
CA SER A 364 19.76 -19.46 -1.62
C SER A 364 18.66 -20.06 -2.51
N LEU A 365 17.48 -20.32 -1.96
CA LEU A 365 16.36 -20.83 -2.75
C LEU A 365 15.85 -19.79 -3.76
N LEU A 366 15.68 -18.54 -3.31
CA LEU A 366 15.23 -17.44 -4.17
C LEU A 366 16.21 -17.15 -5.31
N SER A 367 17.53 -17.22 -5.06
CA SER A 367 18.53 -17.01 -6.11
C SER A 367 18.58 -18.15 -7.13
N LEU A 368 18.45 -19.40 -6.66
CA LEU A 368 18.33 -20.56 -7.55
C LEU A 368 17.06 -20.48 -8.41
N ALA A 369 15.94 -20.08 -7.81
CA ALA A 369 14.69 -19.90 -8.51
C ALA A 369 14.77 -18.79 -9.57
N ALA A 370 15.38 -17.66 -9.23
CA ALA A 370 15.59 -16.57 -10.19
C ALA A 370 16.46 -16.99 -11.37
N ALA A 371 17.52 -17.76 -11.14
CA ALA A 371 18.38 -18.28 -12.21
C ALA A 371 17.65 -19.28 -13.12
N ALA A 372 16.70 -20.03 -12.57
CA ALA A 372 15.94 -21.06 -13.28
C ALA A 372 14.55 -20.61 -13.77
N ALA A 373 14.17 -19.35 -13.51
CA ALA A 373 12.89 -18.75 -13.89
C ALA A 373 12.46 -18.97 -15.36
N PRO A 374 13.32 -18.74 -16.39
CA PRO A 374 12.91 -18.93 -17.78
C PRO A 374 12.60 -20.40 -18.14
N SER A 375 13.24 -21.36 -17.47
CA SER A 375 12.97 -22.80 -17.66
C SER A 375 11.64 -23.20 -17.01
N LEU A 376 11.34 -22.64 -15.84
CA LEU A 376 10.08 -22.87 -15.14
C LEU A 376 8.90 -22.26 -15.91
N GLU A 377 9.02 -21.04 -16.41
CA GLU A 377 7.99 -20.42 -17.25
C GLU A 377 7.68 -21.24 -18.50
N ALA A 378 8.70 -21.81 -19.14
CA ALA A 378 8.51 -22.65 -20.32
C ALA A 378 7.74 -23.94 -20.00
N LYS A 379 7.99 -24.56 -18.84
CA LYS A 379 7.28 -25.77 -18.38
C LYS A 379 5.85 -25.50 -17.91
N LEU A 380 5.59 -24.30 -17.38
CA LEU A 380 4.28 -23.92 -16.84
C LEU A 380 3.34 -23.35 -17.89
N ARG A 381 3.84 -22.97 -19.08
CA ARG A 381 2.99 -22.61 -20.22
C ARG A 381 2.15 -23.81 -20.67
N GLY A 382 0.87 -23.82 -20.31
CA GLY A 382 -0.12 -24.82 -20.74
C GLY A 382 -0.62 -25.77 -19.64
N ALA A 383 -0.12 -25.66 -18.40
CA ALA A 383 -0.60 -26.48 -17.29
C ALA A 383 -1.93 -25.94 -16.71
N PRO A 384 -2.91 -26.80 -16.38
CA PRO A 384 -4.15 -26.36 -15.72
C PRO A 384 -3.88 -25.88 -14.28
N THR A 385 -4.49 -24.76 -13.89
CA THR A 385 -4.36 -24.08 -12.57
C THR A 385 -4.38 -25.00 -11.33
N PRO A 386 -5.25 -26.04 -11.23
CA PRO A 386 -5.27 -26.91 -10.06
C PRO A 386 -4.02 -27.81 -9.89
N GLN A 387 -3.23 -28.03 -10.94
CA GLN A 387 -2.01 -28.86 -10.87
C GLN A 387 -0.75 -28.03 -10.57
N LEU A 388 -0.84 -26.70 -10.65
CA LEU A 388 0.27 -25.76 -10.51
C LEU A 388 1.06 -25.92 -9.18
N PRO A 389 0.41 -26.05 -8.00
CA PRO A 389 1.15 -26.17 -6.74
C PRO A 389 1.96 -27.47 -6.64
N ARG A 390 1.47 -28.57 -7.23
CA ARG A 390 2.17 -29.87 -7.24
C ARG A 390 3.41 -29.81 -8.11
N LEU A 391 3.29 -29.30 -9.34
CA LEU A 391 4.41 -29.16 -10.29
C LEU A 391 5.51 -28.24 -9.75
N VAL A 392 5.13 -27.14 -9.10
CA VAL A 392 6.10 -26.25 -8.43
C VAL A 392 6.77 -26.97 -7.26
N GLY A 393 6.02 -27.73 -6.45
CA GLY A 393 6.57 -28.55 -5.37
C GLY A 393 7.58 -29.61 -5.85
N GLU A 394 7.26 -30.34 -6.92
CA GLU A 394 8.18 -31.30 -7.56
C GLU A 394 9.45 -30.61 -8.05
N TRP A 395 9.31 -29.51 -8.78
CA TRP A 395 10.45 -28.74 -9.26
C TRP A 395 11.34 -28.22 -8.12
N LEU A 396 10.75 -27.68 -7.05
CA LEU A 396 11.47 -27.24 -5.86
C LEU A 396 12.26 -28.36 -5.17
N SER A 397 11.70 -29.58 -5.17
CA SER A 397 12.38 -30.76 -4.64
C SER A 397 13.62 -31.15 -5.48
N HIS A 398 13.59 -30.90 -6.79
CA HIS A 398 14.70 -31.15 -7.70
C HIS A 398 15.80 -30.09 -7.68
N LEU A 399 15.53 -28.86 -7.22
CA LEU A 399 16.54 -27.80 -7.04
C LEU A 399 17.64 -28.13 -6.01
N GLY A 400 17.63 -29.32 -5.41
CA GLY A 400 18.62 -29.80 -4.44
C GLY A 400 19.12 -31.24 -4.67
N THR A 401 18.68 -31.94 -5.72
CA THR A 401 19.22 -33.24 -6.11
C THR A 401 20.12 -33.07 -7.33
N PRO A 402 21.39 -33.53 -7.36
CA PRO A 402 22.10 -33.65 -8.63
C PRO A 402 21.28 -34.62 -9.49
N LEU A 403 20.78 -34.19 -10.65
CA LEU A 403 20.09 -35.09 -11.56
C LEU A 403 21.02 -36.26 -11.94
N PRO A 404 20.61 -37.53 -11.82
CA PRO A 404 21.12 -38.62 -12.63
C PRO A 404 20.18 -38.86 -13.85
N PRO A 405 20.65 -39.56 -14.89
CA PRO A 405 20.62 -39.08 -16.27
C PRO A 405 19.44 -39.62 -17.08
N ALA A 406 19.06 -38.87 -18.12
CA ALA A 406 18.38 -39.45 -19.28
C ALA A 406 19.39 -39.44 -20.44
N ASP A 407 19.95 -40.61 -20.73
CA ASP A 407 20.51 -41.01 -22.03
C ASP A 407 21.51 -40.04 -22.71
N ALA A 408 22.79 -40.13 -22.36
CA ALA A 408 23.86 -39.67 -23.25
C ALA A 408 25.08 -40.61 -23.19
N ARG A 409 25.44 -41.16 -24.36
CA ARG A 409 26.52 -42.14 -24.60
C ARG A 409 27.92 -41.62 -24.21
N PRO A 410 28.88 -42.53 -23.92
CA PRO A 410 30.20 -42.15 -23.44
C PRO A 410 31.09 -41.55 -24.52
N VAL A 411 31.66 -40.36 -24.27
CA VAL A 411 32.88 -39.88 -24.92
C VAL A 411 34.03 -40.09 -23.93
N ALA A 412 35.00 -40.91 -24.30
CA ALA A 412 36.15 -41.26 -23.47
C ALA A 412 37.15 -40.09 -23.37
N SER A 413 37.61 -39.78 -22.16
CA SER A 413 38.86 -39.05 -21.85
C SER A 413 39.26 -39.32 -20.37
N PRO A 414 40.54 -39.08 -19.97
CA PRO A 414 41.37 -39.99 -19.15
C PRO A 414 41.12 -39.89 -17.63
N PRO A 415 41.66 -40.83 -16.80
CA PRO A 415 41.35 -40.90 -15.39
C PRO A 415 42.06 -39.78 -14.60
N LEU A 416 41.30 -39.10 -13.74
CA LEU A 416 41.80 -38.26 -12.65
C LEU A 416 41.68 -39.03 -11.32
N PRO A 417 42.54 -38.73 -10.34
CA PRO A 417 42.72 -39.56 -9.15
C PRO A 417 41.54 -39.46 -8.18
N SER A 418 41.43 -40.49 -7.34
CA SER A 418 40.38 -40.74 -6.33
C SER A 418 40.02 -39.51 -5.47
N PRO A 419 38.74 -39.32 -5.10
CA PRO A 419 38.30 -38.21 -4.28
C PRO A 419 38.63 -38.45 -2.80
N THR A 420 39.50 -37.60 -2.26
CA THR A 420 39.59 -37.31 -0.82
C THR A 420 38.34 -36.51 -0.41
N PRO A 421 37.71 -36.79 0.74
CA PRO A 421 36.52 -36.07 1.18
C PRO A 421 36.88 -34.63 1.56
N LEU A 422 36.48 -33.66 0.73
CA LEU A 422 36.54 -32.24 1.07
C LEU A 422 35.43 -31.90 2.08
N LEU A 423 35.73 -32.14 3.36
CA LEU A 423 35.19 -31.31 4.44
C LEU A 423 35.75 -29.90 4.23
N LEU A 424 34.97 -29.00 3.65
CA LEU A 424 35.31 -27.57 3.67
C LEU A 424 35.19 -27.09 5.12
N PRO A 425 36.28 -26.63 5.78
CA PRO A 425 36.16 -25.91 7.02
C PRO A 425 35.51 -24.55 6.75
N PHE A 426 34.65 -24.10 7.68
CA PHE A 426 34.10 -22.74 7.68
C PHE A 426 35.24 -21.72 7.50
N PRO A 427 35.16 -20.76 6.55
CA PRO A 427 36.13 -19.69 6.51
C PRO A 427 35.96 -18.83 7.77
N SER A 428 37.06 -18.65 8.50
CA SER A 428 37.15 -17.66 9.57
C SER A 428 36.81 -16.26 9.01
N PRO A 429 36.24 -15.36 9.83
CA PRO A 429 35.97 -14.00 9.40
C PRO A 429 37.24 -13.33 8.85
N PRO A 430 37.19 -12.68 7.68
CA PRO A 430 38.38 -12.04 7.12
C PRO A 430 38.87 -10.91 8.04
N PRO A 431 40.18 -10.66 8.11
CA PRO A 431 40.78 -9.60 8.91
C PRO A 431 40.19 -8.22 8.55
N PRO A 432 40.20 -7.26 9.48
CA PRO A 432 39.51 -5.97 9.32
C PRO A 432 39.93 -5.19 8.05
N ALA A 433 41.18 -5.31 7.62
CA ALA A 433 41.68 -4.68 6.38
C ALA A 433 41.09 -5.29 5.09
N GLU A 434 40.87 -6.61 5.03
CA GLU A 434 40.23 -7.24 3.87
C GLU A 434 38.72 -6.97 3.82
N ARG A 435 38.07 -6.78 4.97
CA ARG A 435 36.67 -6.34 5.03
C ARG A 435 36.48 -4.96 4.41
N GLU A 436 37.39 -4.02 4.65
CA GLU A 436 37.38 -2.69 4.02
C GLU A 436 37.58 -2.77 2.51
N VAL A 437 38.52 -3.61 2.03
CA VAL A 437 38.77 -3.78 0.60
C VAL A 437 37.58 -4.45 -0.11
N VAL A 438 36.95 -5.45 0.50
CA VAL A 438 35.73 -6.09 -0.03
C VAL A 438 34.54 -5.12 -0.01
N LEU A 439 34.40 -4.29 1.03
CA LEU A 439 33.38 -3.23 1.10
C LEU A 439 33.61 -2.13 0.05
N MET A 440 34.86 -1.72 -0.17
CA MET A 440 35.23 -0.77 -1.23
C MET A 440 34.96 -1.33 -2.63
N ARG A 441 35.35 -2.59 -2.92
CA ARG A 441 35.04 -3.25 -4.21
C ARG A 441 33.53 -3.37 -4.44
N ARG A 442 32.75 -3.68 -3.39
CA ARG A 442 31.28 -3.68 -3.44
C ARG A 442 30.70 -2.29 -3.69
N GLY A 443 31.28 -1.25 -3.09
CA GLY A 443 30.88 0.15 -3.31
C GLY A 443 31.08 0.60 -4.76
N THR A 444 32.24 0.31 -5.34
CA THR A 444 32.56 0.66 -6.74
C THR A 444 31.72 -0.15 -7.73
N LEU A 445 31.46 -1.43 -7.45
CA LEU A 445 30.56 -2.26 -8.27
C LEU A 445 29.12 -1.75 -8.21
N ARG A 446 28.63 -1.36 -7.02
CA ARG A 446 27.29 -0.76 -6.85
C ARG A 446 27.15 0.55 -7.63
N ARG A 447 28.16 1.42 -7.59
CA ARG A 447 28.14 2.71 -8.33
C ARG A 447 28.11 2.49 -9.85
N THR A 448 28.92 1.56 -10.37
CA THR A 448 28.96 1.28 -11.82
C THR A 448 27.68 0.58 -12.31
N LEU A 449 27.12 -0.34 -11.52
CA LEU A 449 25.81 -0.94 -11.80
C LEU A 449 24.67 0.07 -11.72
N ALA A 450 24.68 0.98 -10.74
CA ALA A 450 23.70 2.05 -10.62
C ALA A 450 23.78 3.03 -11.80
N ALA A 451 24.99 3.40 -12.23
CA ALA A 451 25.20 4.25 -13.41
C ALA A 451 24.66 3.58 -14.68
N ARG A 452 25.01 2.30 -14.93
CA ARG A 452 24.49 1.54 -16.08
C ARG A 452 22.98 1.36 -16.03
N ALA A 453 22.42 1.07 -14.85
CA ALA A 453 20.98 0.96 -14.65
C ALA A 453 20.28 2.30 -14.92
N PHE A 454 20.86 3.42 -14.47
CA PHE A 454 20.36 4.76 -14.77
C PHE A 454 20.39 5.07 -16.27
N SER A 455 21.50 4.80 -16.96
CA SER A 455 21.60 5.00 -18.42
C SER A 455 20.57 4.18 -19.19
N ARG A 456 20.38 2.91 -18.82
CA ARG A 456 19.34 2.05 -19.39
C ARG A 456 17.94 2.60 -19.12
N ARG A 457 17.70 3.13 -17.92
CA ARG A 457 16.42 3.71 -17.53
C ARG A 457 16.13 5.00 -18.30
N VAL A 458 17.12 5.86 -18.51
CA VAL A 458 17.00 7.07 -19.33
C VAL A 458 16.71 6.72 -20.79
N ALA A 459 17.43 5.75 -21.36
CA ALA A 459 17.19 5.29 -22.73
C ALA A 459 15.79 4.69 -22.89
N TRP A 460 15.33 3.90 -21.92
CA TRP A 460 13.97 3.36 -21.87
C TRP A 460 12.92 4.45 -21.73
N VAL A 461 13.09 5.43 -20.84
CA VAL A 461 12.17 6.57 -20.70
C VAL A 461 12.08 7.33 -22.02
N ARG A 462 13.21 7.62 -22.66
CA ARG A 462 13.26 8.30 -23.96
C ARG A 462 12.51 7.51 -25.05
N SER A 463 12.70 6.20 -25.12
CA SER A 463 11.98 5.37 -26.10
C SER A 463 10.47 5.33 -25.82
N GLN A 464 10.06 5.22 -24.55
CA GLN A 464 8.66 5.29 -24.16
C GLN A 464 8.02 6.66 -24.49
N LEU A 465 8.72 7.77 -24.23
CA LEU A 465 8.23 9.12 -24.56
C LEU A 465 8.04 9.29 -26.07
N LEU A 466 8.98 8.82 -26.89
CA LEU A 466 8.88 8.83 -28.36
C LEU A 466 7.73 7.97 -28.90
N LEU A 467 7.45 6.85 -28.23
CA LEU A 467 6.34 5.95 -28.57
C LEU A 467 4.98 6.54 -28.20
N ARG A 468 4.88 7.19 -27.04
CA ARG A 468 3.59 7.56 -26.43
C ARG A 468 3.18 9.03 -26.61
N SER A 469 4.13 9.94 -26.86
CA SER A 469 3.86 11.38 -26.97
C SER A 469 4.08 11.89 -28.39
N GLU A 470 3.03 12.49 -28.95
CA GLU A 470 3.05 13.11 -30.27
C GLU A 470 3.76 14.48 -30.20
N VAL A 471 3.63 15.18 -29.07
CA VAL A 471 4.39 16.41 -28.76
C VAL A 471 5.89 16.17 -28.89
N PHE A 472 6.41 15.15 -28.20
CA PHE A 472 7.84 14.86 -28.20
C PHE A 472 8.34 14.39 -29.57
N ARG A 473 7.50 13.65 -30.30
CA ARG A 473 7.78 13.19 -31.66
C ARG A 473 7.87 14.35 -32.66
N ARG A 474 6.95 15.32 -32.61
CA ARG A 474 6.95 16.49 -33.49
C ARG A 474 8.07 17.48 -33.17
N LEU A 475 8.43 17.67 -31.90
CA LEU A 475 9.59 18.48 -31.50
C LEU A 475 10.90 17.95 -32.10
N LEU A 476 11.10 16.62 -32.02
CA LEU A 476 12.31 15.98 -32.55
C LEU A 476 12.30 15.83 -34.08
N ARG A 477 11.13 15.93 -34.71
CA ARG A 477 10.95 15.87 -36.17
C ARG A 477 10.74 17.23 -36.83
N ALA A 478 10.89 18.34 -36.10
CA ALA A 478 10.61 19.68 -36.62
C ALA A 478 11.43 19.98 -37.88
N SER A 479 10.82 19.79 -39.05
CA SER A 479 11.36 20.29 -40.32
C SER A 479 10.85 21.72 -40.55
N PRO A 480 11.65 22.61 -41.15
CA PRO A 480 11.33 24.04 -41.28
C PRO A 480 10.20 24.38 -42.28
N LEU A 481 9.40 23.40 -42.75
CA LEU A 481 8.53 23.54 -43.93
C LEU A 481 7.01 23.35 -43.69
N ALA A 482 6.53 23.34 -42.45
CA ALA A 482 5.08 23.19 -42.17
C ALA A 482 4.28 24.52 -42.32
N PRO A 483 3.05 24.49 -42.88
CA PRO A 483 2.26 25.69 -43.21
C PRO A 483 1.88 26.55 -41.99
N ALA A 484 1.95 27.87 -42.17
CA ALA A 484 2.23 28.85 -41.11
C ALA A 484 1.10 29.12 -40.09
N ALA A 485 -0.18 29.03 -40.46
CA ALA A 485 -1.29 29.51 -39.61
C ALA A 485 -1.76 28.50 -38.55
N ALA A 486 -2.01 27.24 -38.95
CA ALA A 486 -2.34 26.16 -38.00
C ALA A 486 -1.15 25.81 -37.09
N ALA A 487 0.07 25.97 -37.60
CA ALA A 487 1.29 25.73 -36.85
C ALA A 487 1.59 26.80 -35.79
N ALA A 488 1.01 28.00 -35.84
CA ALA A 488 1.32 29.06 -34.88
C ALA A 488 0.62 28.84 -33.52
N ALA A 489 -0.67 28.50 -33.53
CA ALA A 489 -1.42 28.16 -32.32
C ALA A 489 -0.90 26.87 -31.68
N ASP A 490 -0.61 25.85 -32.49
CA ASP A 490 -0.04 24.58 -32.02
C ASP A 490 1.37 24.79 -31.43
N ARG A 491 2.19 25.69 -32.01
CA ARG A 491 3.51 26.08 -31.48
C ARG A 491 3.41 26.90 -30.19
N LEU A 492 2.43 27.78 -30.07
CA LEU A 492 2.20 28.56 -28.85
C LEU A 492 1.75 27.67 -27.69
N LEU A 493 0.78 26.77 -27.93
CA LEU A 493 0.31 25.82 -26.93
C LEU A 493 1.44 24.90 -26.46
N LEU A 494 2.29 24.47 -27.39
CA LEU A 494 3.48 23.67 -27.12
C LEU A 494 4.55 24.43 -26.32
N ALA A 495 4.83 25.68 -26.68
CA ALA A 495 5.80 26.51 -25.98
C ALA A 495 5.35 26.79 -24.53
N VAL A 496 4.05 27.06 -24.32
CA VAL A 496 3.47 27.23 -22.98
C VAL A 496 3.57 25.93 -22.17
N ALA A 497 3.22 24.79 -22.77
CA ALA A 497 3.29 23.50 -22.08
C ALA A 497 4.73 23.12 -21.67
N LEU A 498 5.71 23.34 -22.54
CA LEU A 498 7.13 23.09 -22.24
C LEU A 498 7.71 24.09 -21.25
N ALA A 499 7.38 25.37 -21.36
CA ALA A 499 7.83 26.39 -20.41
C ALA A 499 7.27 26.11 -19.01
N ALA A 500 6.02 25.67 -18.92
CA ALA A 500 5.37 25.35 -17.65
C ALA A 500 5.91 24.02 -17.06
N LEU A 501 6.18 23.01 -17.89
CA LEU A 501 6.86 21.79 -17.46
C LEU A 501 8.30 22.08 -17.02
N ALA A 502 9.01 22.93 -17.78
CA ALA A 502 10.35 23.40 -17.45
C ALA A 502 10.35 24.15 -16.12
N LEU A 503 9.39 25.05 -15.87
CA LEU A 503 9.22 25.77 -14.61
C LEU A 503 8.93 24.82 -13.44
N ALA A 504 8.05 23.83 -13.64
CA ALA A 504 7.77 22.79 -12.65
C ALA A 504 9.01 21.95 -12.31
N SER A 505 9.88 21.72 -13.30
CA SER A 505 11.17 21.04 -13.12
C SER A 505 12.29 21.94 -12.57
N LEU A 506 12.28 23.25 -12.87
CA LEU A 506 13.29 24.23 -12.40
C LEU A 506 13.06 24.63 -10.94
N LEU A 507 11.79 24.72 -10.53
CA LEU A 507 11.38 25.00 -9.15
C LEU A 507 11.26 23.75 -8.28
N ALA A 508 11.60 22.58 -8.84
CA ALA A 508 11.42 21.23 -8.30
C ALA A 508 10.69 21.23 -6.95
N ALA A 509 9.38 20.97 -6.98
CA ALA A 509 8.57 20.86 -5.77
C ALA A 509 9.20 19.95 -4.70
N LEU A 510 10.11 19.05 -5.11
CA LEU A 510 10.89 18.18 -4.25
C LEU A 510 11.76 18.92 -3.22
N PRO A 511 12.72 19.82 -3.55
CA PRO A 511 13.41 20.65 -2.56
C PRO A 511 12.50 21.38 -1.58
N LEU A 512 11.42 22.02 -2.07
CA LEU A 512 10.47 22.73 -1.20
C LEU A 512 9.74 21.75 -0.27
N LEU A 513 9.30 20.61 -0.80
CA LEU A 513 8.68 19.53 -0.02
C LEU A 513 9.64 18.95 1.01
N LEU A 514 10.91 18.73 0.64
CA LEU A 514 11.97 18.22 1.53
C LEU A 514 12.28 19.19 2.67
N LEU A 515 12.01 20.49 2.51
CA LEU A 515 12.10 21.47 3.58
C LEU A 515 10.79 21.57 4.39
N LEU A 516 9.65 21.58 3.70
CA LEU A 516 8.32 21.74 4.30
C LEU A 516 7.95 20.57 5.19
N VAL A 517 8.25 19.33 4.79
CA VAL A 517 7.91 18.12 5.53
C VAL A 517 8.56 18.08 6.92
N PRO A 518 9.90 18.19 7.06
CA PRO A 518 10.53 18.16 8.39
C PRO A 518 10.19 19.39 9.23
N LEU A 519 10.14 20.58 8.62
CA LEU A 519 9.71 21.79 9.32
C LEU A 519 8.27 21.63 9.84
N GLY A 520 7.36 21.15 8.99
CA GLY A 520 5.96 20.92 9.35
C GLY A 520 5.79 19.88 10.45
N ALA A 521 6.58 18.80 10.45
CA ALA A 521 6.53 17.77 11.48
C ALA A 521 7.04 18.24 12.85
N THR A 522 7.97 19.20 12.85
CA THR A 522 8.59 19.74 14.08
C THR A 522 8.00 21.07 14.54
N PHE A 523 7.25 21.75 13.67
CA PHE A 523 6.70 23.08 13.91
C PHE A 523 5.92 23.22 15.22
N PRO A 524 4.95 22.33 15.56
CA PRO A 524 4.26 22.42 16.84
C PRO A 524 5.17 22.36 18.07
N PHE A 525 6.28 21.61 18.00
CA PHE A 525 7.23 21.50 19.11
C PHE A 525 8.08 22.76 19.26
N ILE A 526 8.50 23.34 18.14
CA ILE A 526 9.23 24.60 18.13
C ILE A 526 8.36 25.68 18.78
N GLN A 527 7.10 25.79 18.38
CA GLN A 527 6.18 26.79 18.93
C GLN A 527 5.87 26.56 20.41
N LEU A 528 5.60 25.30 20.80
CA LEU A 528 5.40 24.95 22.21
C LEU A 528 6.62 25.33 23.06
N GLY A 529 7.84 25.02 22.59
CA GLY A 529 9.08 25.36 23.30
C GLY A 529 9.30 26.87 23.43
N LEU A 530 9.06 27.63 22.36
CA LEU A 530 9.15 29.10 22.37
C LEU A 530 8.12 29.74 23.29
N SER A 531 6.90 29.18 23.35
CA SER A 531 5.84 29.67 24.23
C SER A 531 6.11 29.37 25.70
N LEU A 532 6.59 28.16 26.03
CA LEU A 532 6.99 27.81 27.40
C LEU A 532 8.15 28.66 27.93
N ALA A 533 9.03 29.16 27.05
CA ALA A 533 10.12 30.05 27.42
C ALA A 533 9.65 31.47 27.78
N SER A 534 8.42 31.87 27.41
CA SER A 534 7.85 33.19 27.70
C SER A 534 6.33 33.06 27.84
N PRO A 535 5.83 32.46 28.94
CA PRO A 535 4.42 32.11 29.09
C PRO A 535 3.55 33.37 29.21
N PRO A 536 2.62 33.61 28.27
CA PRO A 536 1.67 34.71 28.35
C PRO A 536 0.53 34.39 29.31
N SER A 537 -0.10 35.42 29.90
CA SER A 537 -1.12 35.27 30.94
C SER A 537 -2.48 34.77 30.44
N ASP A 538 -2.81 35.00 29.15
CA ASP A 538 -4.11 34.70 28.54
C ASP A 538 -3.93 33.96 27.19
N GLU A 539 -3.36 32.77 27.24
CA GLU A 539 -3.17 31.92 26.05
C GLU A 539 -4.36 30.99 25.79
N PRO A 540 -4.79 30.82 24.54
CA PRO A 540 -5.82 29.83 24.22
C PRO A 540 -5.33 28.41 24.50
N LEU A 541 -6.17 27.59 25.14
CA LEU A 541 -5.83 26.21 25.50
C LEU A 541 -5.70 25.27 24.27
N LEU A 542 -6.26 25.66 23.12
CA LEU A 542 -6.42 24.77 21.95
C LEU A 542 -5.09 24.38 21.28
N PRO A 543 -4.14 25.30 20.95
CA PRO A 543 -2.85 24.92 20.35
C PRO A 543 -2.06 23.95 21.23
N TYR A 544 -2.05 24.14 22.55
CA TYR A 544 -1.39 23.24 23.50
C TYR A 544 -2.04 21.87 23.52
N THR A 545 -3.37 21.83 23.59
CA THR A 545 -4.15 20.57 23.61
C THR A 545 -3.87 19.75 22.35
N LEU A 546 -3.94 20.37 21.16
CA LEU A 546 -3.67 19.67 19.90
C LEU A 546 -2.20 19.24 19.77
N THR A 547 -1.25 20.04 20.29
CA THR A 547 0.16 19.65 20.34
C THR A 547 0.39 18.45 21.27
N PHE A 548 -0.31 18.39 22.40
CA PHE A 548 -0.27 17.24 23.31
C PHE A 548 -0.87 15.98 22.69
N VAL A 549 -2.00 16.11 21.98
CA VAL A 549 -2.60 14.99 21.22
C VAL A 549 -1.61 14.45 20.18
N TYR A 550 -0.94 15.34 19.43
CA TYR A 550 0.10 14.94 18.49
C TYR A 550 1.26 14.21 19.19
N MET A 551 1.77 14.72 20.31
CA MET A 551 2.82 14.06 21.11
C MET A 551 2.40 12.67 21.60
N ALA A 552 1.17 12.53 22.09
CA ALA A 552 0.64 11.27 22.58
C ALA A 552 0.60 10.20 21.48
N MET A 553 0.45 10.58 20.21
CA MET A 553 0.53 9.66 19.06
C MET A 553 1.97 9.28 18.69
N LEU A 554 2.96 10.16 18.93
CA LEU A 554 4.37 9.85 18.63
C LEU A 554 4.98 8.83 19.60
N VAL A 555 4.52 8.79 20.86
CA VAL A 555 5.00 7.83 21.87
C VAL A 555 4.83 6.36 21.44
N PRO A 556 3.62 5.86 21.11
CA PRO A 556 3.45 4.49 20.66
C PRO A 556 4.18 4.22 19.33
N MET A 557 4.30 5.23 18.46
CA MET A 557 5.07 5.12 17.22
C MET A 557 6.57 4.88 17.51
N ALA A 558 7.14 5.59 18.49
CA ALA A 558 8.50 5.38 18.95
C ALA A 558 8.71 3.99 19.59
N LEU A 559 7.72 3.50 20.34
CA LEU A 559 7.74 2.15 20.94
C LEU A 559 7.68 1.03 19.87
N LEU A 560 6.96 1.25 18.77
CA LEU A 560 6.86 0.29 17.66
C LEU A 560 8.08 0.32 16.72
N LEU A 561 8.82 1.43 16.70
CA LEU A 561 9.94 1.66 15.77
C LEU A 561 11.01 0.55 15.75
N PRO A 562 11.42 -0.06 16.88
CA PRO A 562 12.39 -1.17 16.87
C PRO A 562 11.87 -2.39 16.10
N ALA A 563 10.61 -2.77 16.30
CA ALA A 563 9.99 -3.91 15.61
C ALA A 563 9.85 -3.63 14.10
N VAL A 564 9.45 -2.41 13.74
CA VAL A 564 9.37 -1.95 12.34
C VAL A 564 10.75 -1.99 11.68
N ARG A 565 11.78 -1.42 12.34
CA ARG A 565 13.17 -1.46 11.84
C ARG A 565 13.67 -2.88 11.64
N GLN A 566 13.37 -3.79 12.58
CA GLN A 566 13.78 -5.19 12.49
C GLN A 566 13.16 -5.90 11.29
N PHE A 567 11.88 -5.65 11.01
CA PHE A 567 11.18 -6.17 9.84
C PHE A 567 11.74 -5.60 8.53
N HIS A 568 11.98 -4.28 8.45
CA HIS A 568 12.52 -3.67 7.24
C HIS A 568 13.98 -4.06 6.96
N ALA A 569 14.81 -4.21 8.01
CA ALA A 569 16.15 -4.75 7.87
C ALA A 569 16.09 -6.16 7.25
N LEU A 570 15.20 -7.02 7.75
CA LEU A 570 14.99 -8.37 7.19
C LEU A 570 14.62 -8.32 5.70
N ARG A 571 13.65 -7.47 5.38
CA ARG A 571 13.15 -7.30 4.01
C ARG A 571 14.25 -6.82 3.07
N SER A 572 15.12 -5.92 3.55
CA SER A 572 16.24 -5.40 2.74
C SER A 572 17.35 -6.41 2.47
N GLU A 573 17.45 -7.45 3.31
CA GLU A 573 18.43 -8.53 3.15
C GLU A 573 17.92 -9.66 2.25
N LEU A 574 16.64 -9.69 1.90
CA LEU A 574 16.07 -10.67 0.97
C LEU A 574 16.47 -10.35 -0.48
N VAL A 575 16.73 -11.41 -1.27
CA VAL A 575 16.91 -11.31 -2.73
C VAL A 575 15.64 -10.74 -3.37
N CYS A 576 15.81 -9.88 -4.38
CA CYS A 576 14.70 -9.28 -5.12
C CYS A 576 13.86 -10.35 -5.83
N THR A 577 12.54 -10.34 -5.60
CA THR A 577 11.58 -11.32 -6.15
C THR A 577 10.85 -10.84 -7.41
N ARG A 578 11.08 -9.60 -7.87
CA ARG A 578 10.37 -8.97 -9.01
C ARG A 578 10.47 -9.69 -10.35
N GLU A 579 11.47 -10.54 -10.56
CA GLU A 579 11.71 -11.25 -11.83
C GLU A 579 11.25 -12.71 -11.76
N LEU A 580 10.60 -13.12 -10.67
CA LEU A 580 10.09 -14.48 -10.50
C LEU A 580 8.69 -14.62 -11.15
N PRO A 581 8.39 -15.77 -11.78
CA PRO A 581 7.07 -16.02 -12.36
C PRO A 581 5.99 -16.18 -11.29
N ASP A 582 4.76 -15.75 -11.57
CA ASP A 582 3.62 -15.74 -10.64
C ASP A 582 3.37 -17.11 -9.96
N ALA A 583 3.60 -18.20 -10.70
CA ALA A 583 3.44 -19.57 -10.19
C ALA A 583 4.38 -19.91 -9.02
N PHE A 584 5.49 -19.19 -8.87
CA PHE A 584 6.43 -19.37 -7.77
C PHE A 584 5.84 -18.87 -6.44
N PHE A 585 4.85 -17.98 -6.46
CA PHE A 585 4.27 -17.41 -5.25
C PHE A 585 3.16 -18.30 -4.64
N CYS A 586 3.49 -19.57 -4.35
CA CYS A 586 2.57 -20.52 -3.75
C CYS A 586 3.05 -20.99 -2.36
N ALA A 587 2.13 -21.59 -1.58
CA ALA A 587 2.42 -22.08 -0.24
C ALA A 587 3.47 -23.20 -0.17
N ALA A 588 3.75 -23.88 -1.29
CA ALA A 588 4.78 -24.92 -1.36
C ALA A 588 6.20 -24.37 -1.14
N VAL A 589 6.46 -23.10 -1.48
CA VAL A 589 7.81 -22.54 -1.42
C VAL A 589 8.27 -22.26 0.01
N PRO A 590 7.49 -21.59 0.88
CA PRO A 590 7.88 -21.42 2.28
C PRO A 590 7.98 -22.77 3.02
N LEU A 591 7.18 -23.77 2.65
CA LEU A 591 7.26 -25.14 3.18
C LEU A 591 8.61 -25.81 2.82
N GLU A 592 9.07 -25.65 1.58
CA GLU A 592 10.38 -26.16 1.17
C GLU A 592 11.54 -25.46 1.90
N MET A 593 11.43 -24.14 2.16
CA MET A 593 12.41 -23.43 2.98
C MET A 593 12.49 -24.00 4.40
N GLN A 594 11.34 -24.33 5.00
CA GLN A 594 11.27 -24.99 6.31
C GLN A 594 11.91 -26.38 6.27
N ARG A 595 11.64 -27.16 5.22
CA ARG A 595 12.25 -28.50 5.03
C ARG A 595 13.77 -28.43 4.95
N ARG A 596 14.32 -27.49 4.16
CA ARG A 596 15.77 -27.32 4.02
C ARG A 596 16.44 -26.86 5.31
N LEU A 597 15.75 -26.07 6.13
CA LEU A 597 16.24 -25.68 7.45
C LEU A 597 16.38 -26.90 8.38
N ALA A 598 15.37 -27.76 8.40
CA ALA A 598 15.43 -28.99 9.20
C ALA A 598 16.62 -29.88 8.82
N VAL A 599 16.84 -30.07 7.51
CA VAL A 599 18.00 -30.83 7.00
C VAL A 599 19.34 -30.17 7.40
N ALA A 600 19.46 -28.85 7.23
CA ALA A 600 20.69 -28.12 7.56
C ALA A 600 21.01 -28.11 9.06
N MET A 601 19.99 -28.24 9.92
CA MET A 601 20.14 -28.33 11.37
C MET A 601 20.47 -29.75 11.86
N GLY A 602 20.65 -30.72 10.96
CA GLY A 602 20.89 -32.11 11.33
C GLY A 602 19.69 -32.76 12.03
N ILE A 603 18.50 -32.17 11.91
CA ILE A 603 17.23 -32.79 12.33
C ILE A 603 16.90 -33.77 11.21
N GLY A 604 17.44 -34.98 11.33
CA GLY A 604 17.42 -36.02 10.30
C GLY A 604 16.04 -36.62 10.15
N PHE A 605 15.19 -36.02 9.31
CA PHE A 605 14.03 -36.73 8.80
C PHE A 605 14.51 -37.80 7.82
N ASN A 606 14.62 -39.04 8.30
CA ASN A 606 14.64 -40.18 7.40
C ASN A 606 13.32 -40.16 6.63
N THR A 607 13.38 -40.12 5.30
CA THR A 607 12.19 -40.14 4.43
C THR A 607 11.62 -41.55 4.29
N GLU A 608 12.28 -42.54 4.88
CA GLU A 608 11.89 -43.95 4.88
C GLU A 608 11.77 -44.42 6.33
N CYS A 609 10.67 -45.07 6.64
CA CYS A 609 10.47 -45.68 7.94
C CYS A 609 11.23 -47.01 7.96
N SER A 610 12.29 -47.12 8.77
CA SER A 610 13.10 -48.34 8.84
C SER A 610 12.42 -49.53 9.53
N VAL A 611 11.18 -49.35 10.02
CA VAL A 611 10.38 -50.43 10.60
C VAL A 611 9.60 -51.17 9.51
N CYS A 612 8.97 -50.45 8.57
CA CYS A 612 8.26 -51.05 7.44
C CYS A 612 9.06 -51.03 6.13
N CYS A 613 10.19 -50.35 6.10
CA CYS A 613 11.02 -50.10 4.92
C CYS A 613 10.31 -49.32 3.80
N GLU A 614 9.19 -48.65 4.10
CA GLU A 614 8.43 -47.84 3.14
C GLU A 614 8.78 -46.35 3.29
N ARG A 615 8.60 -45.61 2.19
CA ARG A 615 8.75 -44.16 2.18
C ARG A 615 7.60 -43.53 2.97
N ILE A 616 7.90 -42.55 3.80
CA ILE A 616 6.88 -41.79 4.53
C ILE A 616 6.26 -40.79 3.55
N GLU A 617 5.02 -41.04 3.14
CA GLU A 617 4.30 -40.22 2.16
C GLU A 617 3.44 -39.14 2.82
N ALA A 618 2.98 -38.17 2.03
CA ALA A 618 2.21 -37.03 2.51
C ALA A 618 0.83 -37.37 3.12
N ARG A 619 0.44 -38.65 3.10
CA ARG A 619 -0.83 -39.15 3.68
C ARG A 619 -0.63 -39.85 5.02
N ASP A 620 0.62 -40.05 5.46
CA ASP A 620 0.91 -40.92 6.58
C ASP A 620 1.06 -40.13 7.89
N ALA A 621 0.54 -40.70 8.98
CA ALA A 621 0.83 -40.21 10.32
C ALA A 621 2.29 -40.56 10.68
N ALA A 622 3.11 -39.56 10.97
CA ALA A 622 4.52 -39.75 11.32
C ALA A 622 4.85 -39.18 12.71
N THR A 623 5.75 -39.86 13.41
CA THR A 623 6.22 -39.47 14.74
C THR A 623 7.73 -39.31 14.74
N VAL A 624 8.21 -38.22 15.34
CA VAL A 624 9.63 -37.90 15.45
C VAL A 624 10.09 -38.00 16.90
N LEU A 625 11.20 -38.70 17.12
CA LEU A 625 11.86 -38.79 18.42
C LEU A 625 12.72 -37.55 18.66
N ARG A 626 12.49 -36.79 19.74
CA ARG A 626 13.22 -35.53 19.99
C ARG A 626 14.73 -35.69 20.20
N ARG A 627 15.19 -36.80 20.80
CA ARG A 627 16.61 -37.00 21.13
C ARG A 627 17.50 -37.31 19.93
N CYS A 628 17.00 -38.12 19.01
CA CYS A 628 17.76 -38.59 17.85
C CYS A 628 17.20 -38.09 16.51
N SER A 629 16.08 -37.38 16.53
CA SER A 629 15.41 -36.78 15.37
C SER A 629 14.96 -37.75 14.27
N HIS A 630 15.03 -39.07 14.49
CA HIS A 630 14.52 -40.05 13.53
C HIS A 630 12.99 -40.05 13.45
N ALA A 631 12.47 -40.15 12.23
CA ALA A 631 11.05 -40.20 11.90
C ALA A 631 10.61 -41.60 11.49
N PHE A 632 9.39 -41.97 11.86
CA PHE A 632 8.77 -43.26 11.57
C PHE A 632 7.27 -43.06 11.39
N HIS A 633 6.56 -43.97 10.71
CA HIS A 633 5.10 -44.02 10.80
C HIS A 633 4.68 -44.17 12.27
N THR A 634 3.66 -43.42 12.68
CA THR A 634 3.19 -43.39 14.06
C THR A 634 2.85 -44.78 14.57
N ASP A 635 2.16 -45.57 13.75
CA ASP A 635 1.77 -46.94 14.10
C ASP A 635 2.98 -47.88 14.18
N CYS A 636 3.91 -47.75 13.25
CA CYS A 636 5.15 -48.54 13.25
C CYS A 636 6.03 -48.23 14.48
N LEU A 637 6.14 -46.96 14.87
CA LEU A 637 6.88 -46.56 16.06
C LEU A 637 6.16 -47.01 17.33
N ALA A 638 4.84 -46.84 17.39
CA ALA A 638 4.04 -47.27 18.54
C ALA A 638 4.12 -48.78 18.74
N GLN A 639 4.18 -49.57 17.66
CA GLN A 639 4.40 -51.01 17.73
C GLN A 639 5.80 -51.34 18.24
N TRP A 640 6.84 -50.72 17.68
CA TRP A 640 8.21 -50.96 18.10
C TRP A 640 8.45 -50.64 19.57
N LEU A 641 7.91 -49.50 20.06
CA LEU A 641 8.11 -49.04 21.44
C LEU A 641 7.37 -49.89 22.48
N ARG A 642 6.38 -50.71 22.10
CA ARG A 642 5.75 -51.69 23.01
C ARG A 642 6.70 -52.81 23.39
N GLU A 643 7.61 -53.18 22.50
CA GLU A 643 8.52 -54.30 22.67
C GLU A 643 9.95 -53.84 23.01
N ASN A 644 10.35 -52.68 22.50
CA ASN A 644 11.70 -52.15 22.62
C ASN A 644 11.66 -50.64 22.97
N PRO A 645 12.04 -50.21 24.19
CA PRO A 645 12.00 -48.80 24.59
C PRO A 645 13.18 -47.98 24.02
N THR A 646 13.61 -48.29 22.79
CA THR A 646 14.77 -47.66 22.13
C THR A 646 14.46 -47.36 20.67
N CYS A 647 15.14 -46.37 20.09
CA CYS A 647 14.99 -45.98 18.70
C CYS A 647 15.41 -47.12 17.73
N PRO A 648 14.60 -47.48 16.72
CA PRO A 648 14.96 -48.51 15.74
C PRO A 648 16.29 -48.26 15.01
N ASN A 649 16.65 -46.99 14.77
CA ASN A 649 17.85 -46.63 14.01
C ASN A 649 19.11 -46.49 14.87
N CYS A 650 19.03 -45.79 16.00
CA CYS A 650 20.22 -45.49 16.83
C CYS A 650 20.24 -46.18 18.19
N ARG A 651 19.20 -46.95 18.53
CA ARG A 651 19.05 -47.67 19.82
C ARG A 651 19.13 -46.80 21.07
N GLN A 652 19.01 -45.48 20.92
CA GLN A 652 18.91 -44.57 22.07
C GLN A 652 17.55 -44.72 22.79
N PRO A 653 17.48 -44.54 24.12
CA PRO A 653 16.22 -44.64 24.87
C PRO A 653 15.17 -43.64 24.38
N ALA A 654 13.92 -44.10 24.26
CA ALA A 654 12.80 -43.34 23.72
C ALA A 654 11.59 -43.29 24.68
N PRO A 655 11.66 -42.51 25.78
CA PRO A 655 10.58 -42.46 26.75
C PRO A 655 9.34 -41.70 26.22
N PRO A 656 8.12 -41.99 26.72
CA PRO A 656 6.85 -41.49 26.14
C PRO A 656 6.70 -39.96 26.09
N HIS A 657 7.38 -39.23 26.97
CA HIS A 657 7.32 -37.76 27.07
C HIS A 657 8.23 -37.03 26.06
N GLU A 658 9.00 -37.76 25.25
CA GLU A 658 9.93 -37.20 24.26
C GLU A 658 9.48 -37.43 22.80
N LEU A 659 8.24 -37.92 22.61
CA LEU A 659 7.60 -38.12 21.31
C LEU A 659 6.91 -36.84 20.86
N THR A 660 7.26 -36.33 19.68
CA THR A 660 6.47 -35.26 19.04
C THR A 660 5.71 -35.87 17.88
N MET A 661 4.39 -35.85 18.01
CA MET A 661 3.49 -36.11 16.90
C MET A 661 3.61 -34.92 15.95
N VAL A 662 4.12 -35.16 14.75
CA VAL A 662 4.14 -34.15 13.71
C VAL A 662 3.20 -34.68 12.62
N PRO A 663 1.97 -34.14 12.49
CA PRO A 663 1.18 -34.43 11.30
C PRO A 663 2.00 -33.96 10.09
N PHE A 664 2.36 -34.89 9.23
CA PHE A 664 3.07 -34.62 7.99
C PHE A 664 2.05 -34.60 6.86
N PRO A 665 1.85 -33.46 6.15
CA PRO A 665 2.28 -32.10 6.47
C PRO A 665 1.35 -31.46 7.51
N LEU A 666 1.77 -30.32 8.09
CA LEU A 666 0.89 -29.36 8.77
C LEU A 666 -0.23 -28.94 7.80
N ALA A 667 -1.31 -29.71 7.75
CA ALA A 667 -2.56 -29.33 7.15
C ALA A 667 -3.17 -28.24 8.04
N LEU A 668 -3.02 -26.98 7.63
CA LEU A 668 -4.19 -26.11 7.67
C LEU A 668 -5.22 -26.76 6.74
N ALA A 669 -6.40 -27.02 7.29
CA ALA A 669 -7.46 -27.88 6.75
C ALA A 669 -7.66 -27.75 5.22
N PRO A 670 -7.96 -28.86 4.52
CA PRO A 670 -8.47 -28.79 3.16
C PRO A 670 -9.79 -27.99 3.17
N GLU A 671 -9.92 -26.98 2.31
CA GLU A 671 -11.25 -26.55 1.87
C GLU A 671 -11.80 -27.69 0.99
N ASP A 672 -12.90 -28.29 1.43
CA ASP A 672 -13.55 -29.43 0.79
C ASP A 672 -13.94 -29.15 -0.66
N ASP A 673 -13.32 -29.88 -1.58
CA ASP A 673 -13.89 -30.20 -2.88
C ASP A 673 -15.06 -31.17 -2.69
N SER A 674 -16.27 -30.64 -2.52
CA SER A 674 -17.51 -31.41 -2.69
C SER A 674 -18.61 -30.57 -3.34
N ILE A 675 -18.39 -30.17 -4.60
CA ILE A 675 -19.48 -29.93 -5.54
C ILE A 675 -19.14 -30.65 -6.85
N ALA A 676 -19.46 -31.95 -6.90
CA ALA A 676 -19.77 -32.65 -8.13
C ALA A 676 -20.58 -33.92 -7.82
N GLY A 677 -21.86 -33.89 -8.18
CA GLY A 677 -22.67 -35.08 -8.44
C GLY A 677 -23.55 -35.57 -7.29
N GLU A 678 -24.82 -35.19 -7.30
CA GLU A 678 -25.96 -36.11 -7.36
C GLU A 678 -27.28 -35.34 -7.48
N SER A 679 -28.04 -35.67 -8.53
CA SER A 679 -29.48 -35.46 -8.80
C SER A 679 -30.15 -34.13 -8.45
#